data_AF-A0AAV3XG51-F1
#
_entry.id   AF-A0AAV3XG51-F1
#
_cell.length_a   1.000
_cell.length_b   1.000
_cell.length_c   1.000
_cell.angle_alpha   90.00
_cell.angle_beta   90.00
_cell.angle_gamma   90.00
#
_symmetry.space_group_name_H-M   'P 1'
#
loop_
_entity.id
_entity.type
_entity.pdbx_description
1 polymer ?
#
loop_
_entity_poly.entity_id
_entity_poly.type
_entity_poly.pdbx_seq_one_letter_code
_entity_poly.pdbx_strand_id
1 'polypeptide(L)'
;MVLRKTWQRSALWLGIGWSLLWSVLLADLPLVQHLDLSQRDRLIRLNHPRTPPPEIVLVTISQADLKTWGLANEPTIYSNLVNRLLDADAAVVVLNLLPNWVQTSDHPNNPIKTLVKSHSDRIVLVLPTSRATGPHPTEWRSYEYFLPLTDKGEPLFTPQSILGFAEYEPEAKHPQSVRSTARQASLSGQFTLTHNLDRIQALDSAALLTLKKFKPQKQPFRTPQTPIQIHFWGARGTFPTLKVQSVLSNNSSLPQVRNKIVVVGFSDINNPDAFAIRSPFGELMPAVELQANLLASLLAGSFDQIVPNWLQKALIVLGGILISQWIVFGKLDRRARKRYWYWLYPVLGLSGFSLVSVVLFGQGWILPITLPLVTWTATGVSVFISLLLGVQKDLIHQQQCEIDRLHSIEQAAAISQTKKMLHRIAANIHAGPLQELKLVMDRLEMLQINGEALNLDPVLDQLESLGHHLRQQLNQARAITLEITPELKAGLDAGIRAKLQQLVNSGELNLRIIQQLQPLEEPESNSLWLEAREDIYHFFCEAIHNVIRHAQSPHGTATQVQVSLCQQDRHCTLTIENDGAKLDPSIFESSTMPRTRGGYGMKLMKMIAAELPNGTLECVALPEGGVRVQLSWHQAFN
;
A
#
# COMPACT_ATOMS: atom_id res chain seq x y z
N MET A 1 -3.25 28.74 2.88
CA MET A 1 -3.48 28.95 1.43
C MET A 1 -2.45 28.21 0.55
N VAL A 2 -1.15 28.21 0.92
CA VAL A 2 -0.07 27.50 0.20
C VAL A 2 -0.29 25.98 0.11
N LEU A 3 -0.66 25.31 1.22
CA LEU A 3 -0.99 23.87 1.21
C LEU A 3 -2.15 23.50 0.26
N ARG A 4 -3.14 24.39 0.07
CA ARG A 4 -4.28 24.11 -0.81
C ARG A 4 -3.83 24.09 -2.28
N LYS A 5 -2.86 24.92 -2.63
CA LYS A 5 -2.34 25.07 -4.00
C LYS A 5 -1.37 23.94 -4.38
N THR A 6 -0.60 23.42 -3.42
CA THR A 6 0.28 22.24 -3.63
C THR A 6 -0.55 20.99 -3.87
N TRP A 7 -1.56 20.72 -3.03
CA TRP A 7 -2.45 19.57 -3.20
C TRP A 7 -3.28 19.62 -4.48
N GLN A 8 -3.67 20.79 -4.96
CA GLN A 8 -4.34 20.94 -6.27
C GLN A 8 -3.44 20.56 -7.45
N ARG A 9 -2.16 20.92 -7.41
CA ARG A 9 -1.19 20.50 -8.44
C ARG A 9 -0.90 19.00 -8.36
N SER A 10 -0.76 18.46 -7.15
CA SER A 10 -0.61 17.02 -6.96
C SER A 10 -1.83 16.23 -7.44
N ALA A 11 -3.05 16.78 -7.30
CA ALA A 11 -4.28 16.17 -7.81
C ALA A 11 -4.22 15.93 -9.33
N LEU A 12 -3.78 16.94 -10.08
CA LEU A 12 -3.64 16.85 -11.54
C LEU A 12 -2.68 15.72 -11.93
N TRP A 13 -1.49 15.70 -11.34
CA TRP A 13 -0.48 14.69 -11.63
C TRP A 13 -0.90 13.29 -11.21
N LEU A 14 -1.54 13.14 -10.05
CA LEU A 14 -2.09 11.86 -9.59
C LEU A 14 -3.20 11.38 -10.53
N GLY A 15 -4.08 12.27 -10.99
CA GLY A 15 -5.15 11.92 -11.94
C GLY A 15 -4.60 11.45 -13.28
N ILE A 16 -3.63 12.15 -13.84
CA ILE A 16 -2.96 11.78 -15.10
C ILE A 16 -2.21 10.46 -14.94
N GLY A 17 -1.38 10.34 -13.90
CA GLY A 17 -0.55 9.16 -13.66
C GLY A 17 -1.38 7.89 -13.46
N TRP A 18 -2.36 7.92 -12.56
CA TRP A 18 -3.22 6.77 -12.29
C TRP A 18 -4.13 6.42 -13.47
N SER A 19 -4.67 7.41 -14.19
CA SER A 19 -5.54 7.12 -15.35
C SER A 19 -4.77 6.45 -16.48
N LEU A 20 -3.54 6.90 -16.78
CA LEU A 20 -2.69 6.24 -17.77
C LEU A 20 -2.31 4.82 -17.34
N LEU A 21 -1.87 4.65 -16.09
CA LEU A 21 -1.49 3.33 -15.56
C LEU A 21 -2.66 2.35 -15.60
N TRP A 22 -3.83 2.73 -15.09
CA TRP A 22 -5.02 1.88 -15.14
C TRP A 22 -5.52 1.65 -16.56
N SER A 23 -5.41 2.63 -17.46
CA SER A 23 -5.80 2.42 -18.86
C SER A 23 -5.02 1.31 -19.55
N VAL A 24 -3.73 1.19 -19.24
CA VAL A 24 -2.88 0.13 -19.79
C VAL A 24 -3.19 -1.21 -19.12
N LEU A 25 -3.27 -1.24 -17.78
CA LEU A 25 -3.52 -2.48 -17.04
C LEU A 25 -4.90 -3.08 -17.30
N LEU A 26 -5.91 -2.24 -17.54
CA LEU A 26 -7.30 -2.70 -17.70
C LEU A 26 -7.70 -2.95 -19.16
N ALA A 27 -6.94 -2.45 -20.15
CA ALA A 27 -7.30 -2.57 -21.57
C ALA A 27 -7.36 -4.03 -22.05
N ASP A 28 -6.48 -4.88 -21.54
CA ASP A 28 -6.38 -6.28 -21.96
C ASP A 28 -7.13 -7.25 -21.04
N LEU A 29 -7.85 -6.74 -20.02
CA LEU A 29 -8.64 -7.60 -19.15
C LEU A 29 -9.85 -8.19 -19.88
N PRO A 30 -10.04 -9.53 -19.89
CA PRO A 30 -11.14 -10.18 -20.60
C PRO A 30 -12.52 -9.68 -20.16
N LEU A 31 -12.68 -9.38 -18.86
CA LEU A 31 -13.95 -8.88 -18.32
C LEU A 31 -14.31 -7.50 -18.88
N VAL A 32 -13.33 -6.61 -19.07
CA VAL A 32 -13.54 -5.29 -19.67
C VAL A 32 -13.91 -5.43 -21.14
N GLN A 33 -13.23 -6.31 -21.88
CA GLN A 33 -13.53 -6.57 -23.29
C GLN A 33 -14.93 -7.17 -23.50
N HIS A 34 -15.35 -8.08 -22.63
CA HIS A 34 -16.68 -8.69 -22.69
C HIS A 34 -17.79 -7.67 -22.36
N LEU A 35 -17.57 -6.79 -21.38
CA LEU A 35 -18.51 -5.71 -21.06
C LEU A 35 -18.63 -4.71 -22.21
N ASP A 36 -17.51 -4.35 -22.85
CA ASP A 36 -17.50 -3.44 -24.00
C ASP A 36 -18.24 -4.04 -25.20
N LEU A 37 -18.02 -5.34 -25.47
CA LEU A 37 -18.76 -6.10 -26.47
C LEU A 37 -20.26 -6.12 -26.16
N SER A 38 -20.64 -6.41 -24.91
CA SER A 38 -22.05 -6.45 -24.49
C SER A 38 -22.74 -5.09 -24.62
N GLN A 39 -22.06 -4.02 -24.23
CA GLN A 39 -22.53 -2.64 -24.40
C GLN A 39 -22.79 -2.35 -25.89
N ARG A 40 -21.83 -2.70 -26.74
CA ARG A 40 -21.93 -2.47 -28.18
C ARG A 40 -23.07 -3.25 -28.82
N ASP A 41 -23.20 -4.53 -28.50
CA ASP A 41 -24.27 -5.38 -29.03
C ASP A 41 -25.65 -4.87 -28.61
N ARG A 42 -25.79 -4.29 -27.41
CA ARG A 42 -27.02 -3.61 -26.98
C ARG A 42 -27.30 -2.36 -27.82
N LEU A 43 -26.29 -1.53 -28.09
CA LEU A 43 -26.46 -0.34 -28.92
C LEU A 43 -26.88 -0.70 -30.36
N ILE A 44 -26.24 -1.71 -30.97
CA ILE A 44 -26.60 -2.20 -32.30
C ILE A 44 -28.05 -2.70 -32.32
N ARG A 45 -28.47 -3.48 -31.32
CA ARG A 45 -29.85 -3.95 -31.21
C ARG A 45 -30.86 -2.81 -31.12
N LEU A 46 -30.53 -1.71 -30.44
CA LEU A 46 -31.41 -0.56 -30.27
C LEU A 46 -31.54 0.29 -31.55
N ASN A 47 -30.53 0.32 -32.42
CA ASN A 47 -30.44 1.24 -33.55
C ASN A 47 -30.29 0.53 -34.91
N HIS A 48 -30.81 -0.69 -35.05
CA HIS A 48 -30.69 -1.43 -36.29
C HIS A 48 -31.57 -0.78 -37.40
N PRO A 49 -31.01 -0.51 -38.59
CA PRO A 49 -31.81 -0.11 -39.74
C PRO A 49 -32.76 -1.24 -40.13
N ARG A 50 -33.99 -0.92 -40.53
CA ARG A 50 -35.04 -1.94 -40.73
C ARG A 50 -35.00 -2.64 -42.08
N THR A 51 -34.26 -2.12 -43.07
CA THR A 51 -34.33 -2.62 -44.45
C THR A 51 -32.93 -2.76 -45.06
N PRO A 52 -32.45 -3.98 -45.33
CA PRO A 52 -31.19 -4.18 -46.06
C PRO A 52 -31.30 -3.71 -47.53
N PRO A 53 -30.17 -3.48 -48.21
CA PRO A 53 -30.15 -3.17 -49.64
C PRO A 53 -30.88 -4.26 -50.47
N PRO A 54 -31.85 -3.89 -51.34
CA PRO A 54 -32.65 -4.85 -52.09
C PRO A 54 -31.87 -5.60 -53.18
N GLU A 55 -30.64 -5.19 -53.47
CA GLU A 55 -29.73 -5.79 -54.45
C GLU A 55 -29.14 -7.13 -54.00
N ILE A 56 -29.28 -7.52 -52.72
CA ILE A 56 -28.72 -8.76 -52.19
C ILE A 56 -29.81 -9.83 -52.03
N VAL A 57 -29.56 -11.03 -52.55
CA VAL A 57 -30.39 -12.22 -52.32
C VAL A 57 -29.50 -13.38 -51.88
N LEU A 58 -29.95 -14.14 -50.89
CA LEU A 58 -29.27 -15.34 -50.43
C LEU A 58 -29.90 -16.58 -51.09
N VAL A 59 -29.07 -17.53 -51.51
CA VAL A 59 -29.50 -18.86 -51.90
C VAL A 59 -28.88 -19.84 -50.91
N THR A 60 -29.72 -20.39 -50.04
CA THR A 60 -29.27 -21.21 -48.93
C THR A 60 -29.36 -22.69 -49.25
N ILE A 61 -28.30 -23.40 -48.86
CA ILE A 61 -28.18 -24.86 -48.91
C ILE A 61 -28.31 -25.38 -47.47
N SER A 62 -29.09 -26.42 -47.28
CA SER A 62 -29.25 -27.10 -45.99
C SER A 62 -28.50 -28.43 -45.96
N GLN A 63 -28.31 -29.00 -44.76
CA GLN A 63 -27.69 -30.33 -44.63
C GLN A 63 -28.53 -31.43 -45.27
N ALA A 64 -29.86 -31.28 -45.31
CA ALA A 64 -30.73 -32.21 -46.02
C ALA A 64 -30.44 -32.21 -47.52
N ASP A 65 -30.20 -31.03 -48.12
CA ASP A 65 -29.89 -30.89 -49.54
C ASP A 65 -28.59 -31.63 -49.91
N LEU A 66 -27.51 -31.42 -49.13
CA LEU A 66 -26.24 -32.10 -49.38
C LEU A 66 -26.36 -33.63 -49.28
N LYS A 67 -27.11 -34.12 -48.28
CA LYS A 67 -27.38 -35.56 -48.14
C LYS A 67 -28.12 -36.12 -49.36
N THR A 68 -29.04 -35.36 -49.94
CA THR A 68 -29.78 -35.76 -51.15
C THR A 68 -28.89 -35.74 -52.40
N TRP A 69 -27.95 -34.80 -52.50
CA TRP A 69 -27.07 -34.66 -53.66
C TRP A 69 -26.01 -35.75 -53.73
N GLY A 70 -25.40 -36.07 -52.59
CA GLY A 70 -24.25 -36.97 -52.50
C GLY A 70 -22.95 -36.32 -52.98
N LEU A 71 -21.83 -36.69 -52.33
CA LEU A 71 -20.50 -36.08 -52.51
C LEU A 71 -20.00 -36.03 -53.96
N ALA A 72 -20.35 -37.02 -54.79
CA ALA A 72 -19.88 -37.10 -56.17
C ALA A 72 -20.62 -36.16 -57.14
N ASN A 73 -21.90 -35.86 -56.89
CA ASN A 73 -22.72 -35.03 -57.77
C ASN A 73 -22.69 -33.55 -57.37
N GLU A 74 -22.19 -33.27 -56.17
CA GLU A 74 -22.07 -31.95 -55.57
C GLU A 74 -21.47 -30.90 -56.53
N PRO A 75 -20.29 -31.09 -57.16
CA PRO A 75 -19.73 -30.11 -58.10
C PRO A 75 -20.63 -29.81 -59.30
N THR A 76 -21.27 -30.84 -59.86
CA THR A 76 -22.18 -30.71 -61.01
C THR A 76 -23.45 -29.96 -60.63
N ILE A 77 -24.00 -30.22 -59.44
CA ILE A 77 -25.21 -29.54 -58.96
C ILE A 77 -24.95 -28.07 -58.68
N TYR A 78 -23.81 -27.70 -58.09
CA TYR A 78 -23.44 -26.29 -57.93
C TYR A 78 -23.20 -25.60 -59.27
N SER A 79 -22.53 -26.26 -60.22
CA SER A 79 -22.33 -25.70 -61.55
C SER A 79 -23.67 -25.42 -62.24
N ASN A 80 -24.60 -26.37 -62.19
CA ASN A 80 -25.96 -26.20 -62.70
C ASN A 80 -26.75 -25.10 -61.97
N LEU A 81 -26.61 -25.00 -60.65
CA LEU A 81 -27.22 -23.92 -59.86
C LEU A 81 -26.73 -22.55 -60.32
N VAL A 82 -25.41 -22.38 -60.47
CA VAL A 82 -24.82 -21.10 -60.84
C VAL A 82 -25.17 -20.73 -62.28
N ASN A 83 -25.13 -21.68 -63.21
CA ASN A 83 -25.60 -21.45 -64.59
C ASN A 83 -27.05 -20.96 -64.60
N ARG A 84 -27.96 -21.62 -63.87
CA ARG A 84 -29.37 -21.17 -63.76
C ARG A 84 -29.50 -19.76 -63.19
N LEU A 85 -28.69 -19.40 -62.20
CA LEU A 85 -28.70 -18.05 -61.63
C LEU A 85 -28.20 -17.01 -62.64
N LEU A 86 -27.12 -17.31 -63.36
CA LEU A 86 -26.54 -16.42 -64.37
C LEU A 86 -27.43 -16.28 -65.61
N ASP A 87 -28.06 -17.38 -66.05
CA ASP A 87 -29.08 -17.42 -67.12
C ASP A 87 -30.33 -16.62 -66.74
N ALA A 88 -30.67 -16.59 -65.45
CA ALA A 88 -31.70 -15.72 -64.88
C ALA A 88 -31.23 -14.27 -64.64
N ASP A 89 -30.10 -13.88 -65.23
CA ASP A 89 -29.58 -12.51 -65.23
C ASP A 89 -29.15 -12.02 -63.83
N ALA A 90 -28.66 -12.91 -62.97
CA ALA A 90 -28.05 -12.52 -61.69
C ALA A 90 -26.75 -11.73 -61.89
N ALA A 91 -26.64 -10.51 -61.39
CA ALA A 91 -25.52 -9.62 -61.71
C ALA A 91 -24.16 -10.19 -61.29
N VAL A 92 -24.06 -10.70 -60.06
CA VAL A 92 -22.85 -11.38 -59.55
C VAL A 92 -23.28 -12.56 -58.68
N VAL A 93 -22.63 -13.72 -58.83
CA VAL A 93 -22.85 -14.90 -58.01
C VAL A 93 -21.63 -15.15 -57.12
N VAL A 94 -21.86 -15.12 -55.80
CA VAL A 94 -20.84 -15.36 -54.77
C VAL A 94 -21.04 -16.77 -54.23
N LEU A 95 -19.99 -17.59 -54.27
CA LEU A 95 -20.04 -18.99 -53.87
C LEU A 95 -19.27 -19.19 -52.56
N ASN A 96 -20.01 -19.41 -51.48
CA ASN A 96 -19.47 -19.77 -50.17
C ASN A 96 -19.47 -21.29 -50.01
N LEU A 97 -18.35 -21.90 -50.39
CA LEU A 97 -18.15 -23.35 -50.42
C LEU A 97 -17.68 -23.87 -49.06
N LEU A 98 -18.10 -25.10 -48.70
CA LEU A 98 -17.65 -25.75 -47.47
C LEU A 98 -16.19 -26.22 -47.62
N PRO A 99 -15.36 -26.18 -46.57
CA PRO A 99 -13.96 -26.67 -46.62
C PRO A 99 -13.82 -28.11 -47.10
N ASN A 100 -14.78 -28.98 -46.78
CA ASN A 100 -14.68 -30.41 -47.10
C ASN A 100 -14.80 -30.69 -48.60
N TRP A 101 -15.30 -29.72 -49.38
CA TRP A 101 -15.31 -29.80 -50.83
C TRP A 101 -13.94 -29.85 -51.47
N VAL A 102 -12.91 -29.37 -50.76
CA VAL A 102 -11.52 -29.37 -51.23
C VAL A 102 -11.07 -30.78 -51.60
N GLN A 103 -11.55 -31.80 -50.87
CA GLN A 103 -11.12 -33.18 -51.06
C GLN A 103 -11.72 -33.86 -52.30
N THR A 104 -12.87 -33.39 -52.80
CA THR A 104 -13.60 -34.01 -53.92
C THR A 104 -13.43 -33.28 -55.25
N SER A 105 -12.78 -32.11 -55.24
CA SER A 105 -12.83 -31.15 -56.35
C SER A 105 -11.55 -31.04 -57.19
N ASP A 106 -10.44 -31.65 -56.77
CA ASP A 106 -9.15 -31.52 -57.46
C ASP A 106 -9.00 -32.51 -58.62
N HIS A 107 -9.72 -32.24 -59.72
CA HIS A 107 -9.56 -32.98 -60.97
C HIS A 107 -9.69 -32.08 -62.21
N PRO A 108 -9.12 -32.46 -63.37
CA PRO A 108 -9.14 -31.65 -64.59
C PRO A 108 -10.56 -31.33 -65.08
N ASN A 109 -11.48 -32.30 -64.98
CA ASN A 109 -12.85 -32.20 -65.49
C ASN A 109 -13.84 -31.59 -64.48
N ASN A 110 -13.38 -30.74 -63.56
CA ASN A 110 -14.28 -30.12 -62.59
C ASN A 110 -15.21 -29.10 -63.30
N PRO A 111 -16.54 -29.26 -63.25
CA PRO A 111 -17.48 -28.36 -63.92
C PRO A 111 -17.42 -26.92 -63.42
N ILE A 112 -16.82 -26.67 -62.25
CA ILE A 112 -16.57 -25.32 -61.73
C ILE A 112 -15.43 -24.62 -62.48
N LYS A 113 -14.41 -25.35 -62.95
CA LYS A 113 -13.35 -24.76 -63.81
C LYS A 113 -13.94 -24.22 -65.10
N THR A 114 -14.88 -24.96 -65.69
CA THR A 114 -15.62 -24.54 -66.90
C THR A 114 -16.47 -23.30 -66.63
N LEU A 115 -17.14 -23.27 -65.47
CA LEU A 115 -17.96 -22.14 -65.03
C LEU A 115 -17.14 -20.86 -64.81
N VAL A 116 -15.98 -20.98 -64.15
CA VAL A 116 -15.03 -19.88 -63.99
C VAL A 116 -14.48 -19.43 -65.35
N LYS A 117 -14.25 -20.35 -66.28
CA LYS A 117 -13.81 -20.02 -67.65
C LYS A 117 -14.85 -19.24 -68.44
N SER A 118 -16.15 -19.55 -68.29
CA SER A 118 -17.23 -18.90 -69.06
C SER A 118 -17.74 -17.59 -68.45
N HIS A 119 -17.67 -17.42 -67.12
CA HIS A 119 -18.30 -16.31 -66.41
C HIS A 119 -17.40 -15.66 -65.35
N SER A 120 -16.10 -15.55 -65.61
CA SER A 120 -15.11 -15.01 -64.66
C SER A 120 -15.42 -13.59 -64.19
N ASP A 121 -16.12 -12.79 -64.99
CA ASP A 121 -16.54 -11.43 -64.68
C ASP A 121 -17.65 -11.36 -63.62
N ARG A 122 -18.52 -12.38 -63.54
CA ARG A 122 -19.71 -12.41 -62.68
C ARG A 122 -19.63 -13.38 -61.51
N ILE A 123 -18.53 -14.12 -61.34
CA ILE A 123 -18.37 -15.11 -60.25
C ILE A 123 -17.33 -14.65 -59.23
N VAL A 124 -17.63 -14.90 -57.95
CA VAL A 124 -16.68 -14.80 -56.83
C VAL A 124 -16.67 -16.10 -56.03
N LEU A 125 -15.49 -16.66 -55.81
CA LEU A 125 -15.30 -17.80 -54.92
C LEU A 125 -14.80 -17.32 -53.56
N VAL A 126 -15.52 -17.68 -52.50
CA VAL A 126 -15.16 -17.32 -51.13
C VAL A 126 -14.11 -18.28 -50.60
N LEU A 127 -13.06 -17.71 -50.01
CA LEU A 127 -12.03 -18.44 -49.29
C LEU A 127 -12.18 -18.22 -47.78
N PRO A 128 -12.56 -19.23 -46.99
CA PRO A 128 -12.49 -19.12 -45.55
C PRO A 128 -11.01 -19.01 -45.09
N THR A 129 -10.71 -18.05 -44.22
CA THR A 129 -9.38 -17.89 -43.58
C THR A 129 -9.55 -17.56 -42.10
N SER A 130 -8.58 -17.93 -41.26
CA SER A 130 -8.63 -17.61 -39.83
C SER A 130 -8.37 -16.14 -39.52
N ARG A 131 -7.48 -15.49 -40.29
CA ARG A 131 -7.11 -14.08 -40.11
C ARG A 131 -6.42 -13.55 -41.36
N ALA A 132 -6.83 -12.41 -41.89
CA ALA A 132 -6.19 -11.78 -43.05
C ALA A 132 -5.15 -10.73 -42.66
N THR A 133 -5.18 -10.27 -41.40
CA THR A 133 -4.27 -9.27 -40.83
C THR A 133 -3.48 -9.88 -39.66
N GLY A 134 -2.30 -10.41 -39.97
CA GLY A 134 -1.36 -10.98 -39.01
C GLY A 134 0.09 -10.61 -39.33
N PRO A 135 1.04 -10.80 -38.40
CA PRO A 135 2.46 -10.49 -38.62
C PRO A 135 3.10 -11.38 -39.69
N HIS A 136 2.51 -12.55 -39.96
CA HIS A 136 2.93 -13.47 -41.01
C HIS A 136 1.79 -13.67 -42.02
N PRO A 137 2.10 -13.71 -43.32
CA PRO A 137 1.10 -14.02 -44.35
C PRO A 137 0.56 -15.44 -44.14
N THR A 138 -0.76 -15.60 -44.24
CA THR A 138 -1.43 -16.90 -44.08
C THR A 138 -1.16 -17.77 -45.29
N GLU A 139 -0.75 -19.03 -45.07
CA GLU A 139 -0.54 -20.01 -46.16
C GLU A 139 -1.86 -20.31 -46.86
N TRP A 140 -1.84 -20.24 -48.20
CA TRP A 140 -3.02 -20.39 -49.05
C TRP A 140 -2.99 -21.71 -49.83
N ARG A 141 -3.70 -22.74 -49.35
CA ARG A 141 -3.80 -24.05 -50.04
C ARG A 141 -5.14 -24.33 -50.73
N SER A 142 -6.21 -23.67 -50.32
CA SER A 142 -7.51 -24.32 -50.35
C SER A 142 -8.31 -24.17 -51.65
N TYR A 143 -7.94 -23.33 -52.64
CA TYR A 143 -8.82 -23.10 -53.82
C TYR A 143 -8.10 -22.69 -55.14
N GLU A 144 -6.76 -22.62 -55.20
CA GLU A 144 -6.05 -22.32 -56.47
C GLU A 144 -6.41 -23.30 -57.59
N TYR A 145 -6.65 -24.55 -57.23
CA TYR A 145 -7.03 -25.62 -58.16
C TYR A 145 -8.41 -25.43 -58.80
N PHE A 146 -9.24 -24.47 -58.38
CA PHE A 146 -10.48 -24.11 -59.09
C PHE A 146 -10.24 -23.15 -60.26
N LEU A 147 -9.05 -22.56 -60.35
CA LEU A 147 -8.70 -21.69 -61.46
C LEU A 147 -8.38 -22.55 -62.69
N PRO A 148 -9.00 -22.27 -63.85
CA PRO A 148 -8.63 -22.95 -65.09
C PRO A 148 -7.18 -22.63 -65.42
N LEU A 149 -6.40 -23.66 -65.78
CA LEU A 149 -5.01 -23.53 -66.19
C LEU A 149 -4.92 -23.41 -67.71
N THR A 150 -3.92 -22.67 -68.17
CA THR A 150 -3.46 -22.66 -69.57
C THR A 150 -2.73 -23.97 -69.88
N ASP A 151 -2.48 -24.25 -71.16
CA ASP A 151 -1.71 -25.43 -71.60
C ASP A 151 -0.28 -25.46 -71.04
N LYS A 152 0.22 -24.32 -70.53
CA LYS A 152 1.52 -24.16 -69.88
C LYS A 152 1.48 -24.38 -68.36
N GLY A 153 0.31 -24.69 -67.78
CA GLY A 153 0.13 -24.87 -66.34
C GLY A 153 0.02 -23.56 -65.54
N GLU A 154 -0.08 -22.40 -66.19
CA GLU A 154 -0.32 -21.12 -65.53
C GLU A 154 -1.83 -20.83 -65.40
N PRO A 155 -2.30 -20.20 -64.32
CA PRO A 155 -3.72 -19.86 -64.17
C PRO A 155 -4.17 -18.86 -65.26
N LEU A 156 -5.27 -19.19 -65.94
CA LEU A 156 -5.85 -18.40 -67.04
C LEU A 156 -6.27 -16.99 -66.59
N PHE A 157 -6.64 -16.84 -65.32
CA PHE A 157 -7.01 -15.58 -64.70
C PHE A 157 -6.17 -15.36 -63.46
N THR A 158 -5.92 -14.08 -63.13
CA THR A 158 -5.26 -13.76 -61.86
C THR A 158 -6.15 -14.19 -60.70
N PRO A 159 -5.62 -14.83 -59.66
CA PRO A 159 -6.44 -15.31 -58.54
C PRO A 159 -7.28 -14.21 -57.89
N GLN A 160 -6.72 -13.00 -57.80
CA GLN A 160 -7.37 -11.81 -57.26
C GLN A 160 -8.64 -11.38 -58.00
N SER A 161 -8.81 -11.82 -59.26
CA SER A 161 -9.99 -11.49 -60.05
C SER A 161 -11.20 -12.37 -59.76
N ILE A 162 -11.02 -13.54 -59.12
CA ILE A 162 -12.06 -14.55 -58.90
C ILE A 162 -12.20 -14.90 -57.41
N LEU A 163 -11.08 -15.02 -56.72
CA LEU A 163 -11.05 -15.46 -55.32
C LEU A 163 -11.09 -14.26 -54.39
N GLY A 164 -11.95 -14.33 -53.37
CA GLY A 164 -11.98 -13.34 -52.30
C GLY A 164 -12.04 -14.02 -50.94
N PHE A 165 -11.31 -13.49 -49.96
CA PHE A 165 -11.26 -14.11 -48.63
C PHE A 165 -12.45 -13.71 -47.74
N ALA A 166 -12.76 -14.54 -46.77
CA ALA A 166 -13.67 -14.26 -45.67
C ALA A 166 -13.08 -14.79 -44.37
N GLU A 167 -12.98 -13.93 -43.37
CA GLU A 167 -12.37 -14.26 -42.08
C GLU A 167 -13.37 -15.00 -41.19
N TYR A 168 -12.94 -16.12 -40.62
CA TYR A 168 -13.70 -16.91 -39.66
C TYR A 168 -12.79 -17.39 -38.54
N GLU A 169 -13.17 -17.08 -37.32
CA GLU A 169 -12.47 -17.49 -36.11
C GLU A 169 -13.34 -18.51 -35.35
N PRO A 170 -12.81 -19.65 -34.87
CA PRO A 170 -13.59 -20.60 -34.07
C PRO A 170 -14.30 -19.96 -32.88
N GLU A 171 -13.64 -18.99 -32.24
CA GLU A 171 -14.13 -18.19 -31.12
C GLU A 171 -15.30 -17.26 -31.51
N ALA A 172 -15.58 -17.05 -32.80
CA ALA A 172 -16.68 -16.21 -33.27
C ALA A 172 -18.08 -16.72 -32.86
N LYS A 173 -18.21 -17.98 -32.43
CA LYS A 173 -19.43 -18.52 -31.79
C LYS A 173 -19.64 -17.98 -30.36
N HIS A 174 -18.55 -17.59 -29.70
CA HIS A 174 -18.52 -17.04 -28.34
C HIS A 174 -17.55 -15.85 -28.30
N PRO A 175 -17.89 -14.74 -28.99
CA PRO A 175 -16.97 -13.62 -29.15
C PRO A 175 -16.59 -13.04 -27.79
N GLN A 176 -15.29 -12.92 -27.54
CA GLN A 176 -14.75 -12.41 -26.28
C GLN A 176 -14.44 -10.90 -26.33
N SER A 177 -14.26 -10.37 -27.54
CA SER A 177 -13.93 -8.96 -27.75
C SER A 177 -14.57 -8.40 -29.01
N VAL A 178 -14.61 -7.08 -29.08
CA VAL A 178 -15.03 -6.30 -30.24
C VAL A 178 -14.13 -6.53 -31.47
N ARG A 179 -12.92 -7.07 -31.26
CA ARG A 179 -11.96 -7.38 -32.34
C ARG A 179 -12.16 -8.76 -32.97
N SER A 180 -13.13 -9.53 -32.51
CA SER A 180 -13.43 -10.83 -33.12
C SER A 180 -13.95 -10.66 -34.55
N THR A 181 -13.71 -11.66 -35.40
CA THR A 181 -14.24 -11.73 -36.78
C THR A 181 -15.77 -11.73 -36.84
N ALA A 182 -16.44 -12.00 -35.70
CA ALA A 182 -17.88 -11.84 -35.55
C ALA A 182 -18.37 -10.38 -35.58
N ARG A 183 -17.49 -9.39 -35.47
CA ARG A 183 -17.84 -7.94 -35.39
C ARG A 183 -17.08 -7.09 -36.40
N GLN A 184 -15.92 -7.53 -36.84
CA GLN A 184 -15.09 -6.81 -37.80
C GLN A 184 -14.59 -7.72 -38.91
N ALA A 185 -14.30 -7.12 -40.06
CA ALA A 185 -13.72 -7.82 -41.20
C ALA A 185 -12.66 -6.96 -41.88
N SER A 186 -11.57 -7.59 -42.30
CA SER A 186 -10.56 -6.97 -43.15
C SER A 186 -11.07 -6.89 -44.60
N LEU A 187 -10.89 -5.75 -45.26
CA LEU A 187 -11.28 -5.60 -46.67
C LEU A 187 -10.18 -6.05 -47.65
N SER A 188 -8.93 -6.04 -47.23
CA SER A 188 -7.77 -6.52 -47.97
C SER A 188 -6.82 -7.25 -47.02
N GLY A 189 -6.10 -8.24 -47.53
CA GLY A 189 -5.13 -9.05 -46.78
C GLY A 189 -3.98 -9.48 -47.67
N GLN A 190 -2.85 -9.87 -47.07
CA GLN A 190 -1.68 -10.36 -47.77
C GLN A 190 -1.53 -11.88 -47.56
N PHE A 191 -1.40 -12.61 -48.66
CA PHE A 191 -1.35 -14.08 -48.67
C PHE A 191 -0.16 -14.58 -49.49
N THR A 192 0.40 -15.72 -49.11
CA THR A 192 1.46 -16.40 -49.87
C THR A 192 0.89 -17.57 -50.66
N LEU A 193 1.23 -17.66 -51.94
CA LEU A 193 0.85 -18.77 -52.83
C LEU A 193 1.58 -20.06 -52.43
N THR A 194 0.90 -21.20 -52.49
CA THR A 194 1.54 -22.50 -52.18
C THR A 194 2.66 -22.85 -53.16
N HIS A 195 2.51 -22.53 -54.44
CA HIS A 195 3.53 -22.84 -55.46
C HIS A 195 4.73 -21.89 -55.47
N ASN A 196 4.67 -20.78 -54.72
CA ASN A 196 5.75 -19.80 -54.64
C ASN A 196 5.63 -19.01 -53.33
N LEU A 197 6.08 -19.62 -52.23
CA LEU A 197 5.98 -19.07 -50.87
C LEU A 197 6.65 -17.69 -50.72
N ASP A 198 7.56 -17.34 -51.63
CA ASP A 198 8.24 -16.05 -51.67
C ASP A 198 7.38 -14.92 -52.28
N ARG A 199 6.26 -15.26 -52.93
CA ARG A 199 5.39 -14.29 -53.61
C ARG A 199 4.17 -13.94 -52.77
N ILE A 200 4.23 -12.80 -52.11
CA ILE A 200 3.10 -12.19 -51.40
C ILE A 200 2.14 -11.56 -52.42
N GLN A 201 0.86 -11.91 -52.32
CA GLN A 201 -0.22 -11.30 -53.10
C GLN A 201 -1.25 -10.64 -52.18
N ALA A 202 -1.65 -9.42 -52.54
CA ALA A 202 -2.78 -8.76 -51.90
C ALA A 202 -4.09 -9.33 -52.45
N LEU A 203 -4.97 -9.79 -51.59
CA LEU A 203 -6.31 -10.26 -51.96
C LEU A 203 -7.35 -9.31 -51.39
N ASP A 204 -8.46 -9.16 -52.10
CA ASP A 204 -9.65 -8.48 -51.60
C ASP A 204 -10.52 -9.45 -50.82
N SER A 205 -11.28 -8.95 -49.84
CA SER A 205 -12.35 -9.73 -49.23
C SER A 205 -13.40 -10.10 -50.28
N ALA A 206 -14.08 -11.23 -50.11
CA ALA A 206 -15.13 -11.67 -51.01
C ALA A 206 -16.21 -10.59 -51.23
N ALA A 207 -16.58 -9.87 -50.17
CA ALA A 207 -17.54 -8.79 -50.26
C ALA A 207 -17.03 -7.61 -51.11
N LEU A 208 -15.76 -7.23 -50.97
CA LEU A 208 -15.16 -6.16 -51.77
C LEU A 208 -15.00 -6.55 -53.25
N LEU A 209 -14.53 -7.78 -53.53
CA LEU A 209 -14.40 -8.28 -54.89
C LEU A 209 -15.78 -8.35 -55.58
N THR A 210 -16.80 -8.78 -54.85
CA THR A 210 -18.19 -8.81 -55.31
C THR A 210 -18.68 -7.40 -55.66
N LEU A 211 -18.42 -6.41 -54.81
CA LEU A 211 -18.76 -5.02 -55.09
C LEU A 211 -18.08 -4.51 -56.37
N LYS A 212 -16.78 -4.78 -56.54
CA LYS A 212 -16.01 -4.38 -57.74
C LYS A 212 -16.60 -4.96 -59.03
N LYS A 213 -17.10 -6.20 -58.99
CA LYS A 213 -17.77 -6.85 -60.13
C LYS A 213 -19.18 -6.31 -60.38
N PHE A 214 -19.95 -6.07 -59.32
CA PHE A 214 -21.33 -5.58 -59.43
C PHE A 214 -21.40 -4.13 -59.91
N LYS A 215 -20.52 -3.28 -59.39
CA LYS A 215 -20.37 -1.88 -59.78
C LYS A 215 -18.89 -1.63 -60.10
N PRO A 216 -18.46 -1.81 -61.36
CA PRO A 216 -17.11 -1.46 -61.78
C PRO A 216 -16.89 0.05 -61.59
N GLN A 217 -16.33 0.44 -60.45
CA GLN A 217 -16.03 1.82 -60.14
C GLN A 217 -14.90 2.31 -61.03
N LYS A 218 -15.07 3.48 -61.67
CA LYS A 218 -14.03 4.13 -62.48
C LYS A 218 -12.83 4.61 -61.63
N GLN A 219 -12.98 4.68 -60.31
CA GLN A 219 -11.93 5.05 -59.36
C GLN A 219 -11.66 3.90 -58.40
N PRO A 220 -10.39 3.59 -58.07
CA PRO A 220 -10.06 2.53 -57.13
C PRO A 220 -10.60 2.89 -55.74
N PHE A 221 -11.48 2.05 -55.20
CA PHE A 221 -11.94 2.14 -53.82
C PHE A 221 -10.72 2.11 -52.90
N ARG A 222 -10.48 3.18 -52.13
CA ARG A 222 -9.40 3.19 -51.13
C ARG A 222 -9.75 2.19 -50.05
N THR A 223 -9.10 1.04 -50.08
CA THR A 223 -9.28 0.00 -49.06
C THR A 223 -8.62 0.45 -47.76
N PRO A 224 -9.38 0.54 -46.65
CA PRO A 224 -8.77 0.76 -45.34
C PRO A 224 -7.84 -0.41 -45.02
N GLN A 225 -6.64 -0.08 -44.55
CA GLN A 225 -5.65 -1.09 -44.11
C GLN A 225 -6.02 -1.71 -42.76
N THR A 226 -6.94 -1.07 -42.03
CA THR A 226 -7.46 -1.54 -40.75
C THR A 226 -8.79 -2.29 -40.95
N PRO A 227 -9.07 -3.35 -40.16
CA PRO A 227 -10.36 -4.01 -40.17
C PRO A 227 -11.50 -3.01 -39.97
N ILE A 228 -12.55 -3.14 -40.78
CA ILE A 228 -13.76 -2.34 -40.64
C ILE A 228 -14.75 -3.08 -39.75
N GLN A 229 -15.60 -2.34 -39.07
CA GLN A 229 -16.68 -2.95 -38.31
C GLN A 229 -17.85 -3.26 -39.22
N ILE A 230 -18.42 -4.44 -39.03
CA ILE A 230 -19.57 -4.91 -39.79
C ILE A 230 -20.80 -4.21 -39.25
N HIS A 231 -21.50 -3.48 -40.10
CA HIS A 231 -22.80 -2.91 -39.76
C HIS A 231 -23.87 -3.99 -39.95
N PHE A 232 -24.54 -4.37 -38.88
CA PHE A 232 -25.56 -5.43 -38.90
C PHE A 232 -26.94 -4.84 -39.21
N TRP A 233 -27.55 -5.31 -40.30
CA TRP A 233 -28.84 -4.84 -40.79
C TRP A 233 -30.03 -5.48 -40.08
N GLY A 234 -29.80 -6.52 -39.28
CA GLY A 234 -30.83 -7.16 -38.48
C GLY A 234 -30.43 -8.54 -37.97
N ALA A 235 -31.40 -9.21 -37.31
CA ALA A 235 -31.25 -10.58 -36.85
C ALA A 235 -31.19 -11.58 -38.01
N ARG A 236 -31.05 -12.86 -37.71
CA ARG A 236 -31.05 -13.91 -38.74
C ARG A 236 -32.34 -13.87 -39.57
N GLY A 237 -32.21 -14.02 -40.88
CA GLY A 237 -33.32 -13.97 -41.83
C GLY A 237 -33.71 -12.57 -42.30
N THR A 238 -32.84 -11.57 -42.08
CA THR A 238 -33.12 -10.18 -42.52
C THR A 238 -33.04 -10.04 -44.04
N PHE A 239 -32.16 -10.79 -44.70
CA PHE A 239 -31.97 -10.74 -46.15
C PHE A 239 -32.97 -11.65 -46.89
N PRO A 240 -33.48 -11.25 -48.07
CA PRO A 240 -34.30 -12.11 -48.91
C PRO A 240 -33.57 -13.42 -49.23
N THR A 241 -34.21 -14.55 -48.88
CA THR A 241 -33.57 -15.87 -48.94
C THR A 241 -34.40 -16.85 -49.76
N LEU A 242 -33.76 -17.49 -50.73
CA LEU A 242 -34.29 -18.57 -51.54
C LEU A 242 -33.68 -19.91 -51.13
N LYS A 243 -34.50 -20.97 -51.11
CA LYS A 243 -34.00 -22.33 -50.90
C LYS A 243 -33.39 -22.84 -52.19
N VAL A 244 -32.25 -23.53 -52.13
CA VAL A 244 -31.59 -24.06 -53.32
C VAL A 244 -32.49 -24.95 -54.20
N GLN A 245 -33.35 -25.77 -53.57
CA GLN A 245 -34.32 -26.60 -54.29
C GLN A 245 -35.25 -25.74 -55.15
N SER A 246 -35.73 -24.59 -54.64
CA SER A 246 -36.61 -23.71 -55.40
C SER A 246 -35.94 -23.16 -56.67
N VAL A 247 -34.62 -22.94 -56.66
CA VAL A 247 -33.88 -22.47 -57.85
C VAL A 247 -33.61 -23.60 -58.83
N LEU A 248 -33.31 -24.80 -58.33
CA LEU A 248 -32.98 -25.98 -59.16
C LEU A 248 -34.20 -26.62 -59.82
N SER A 249 -35.37 -26.63 -59.18
CA SER A 249 -36.56 -27.30 -59.71
C SER A 249 -37.70 -26.36 -60.11
N ASN A 250 -37.72 -25.10 -59.64
CA ASN A 250 -38.85 -24.20 -59.88
C ASN A 250 -38.44 -22.82 -60.47
N ASN A 251 -38.83 -22.58 -61.71
CA ASN A 251 -38.52 -21.31 -62.40
C ASN A 251 -39.24 -20.09 -61.82
N SER A 252 -40.26 -20.25 -60.96
CA SER A 252 -41.01 -19.12 -60.37
C SER A 252 -40.18 -18.28 -59.39
N SER A 253 -39.06 -18.81 -58.88
CA SER A 253 -38.15 -18.12 -57.96
C SER A 253 -37.09 -17.27 -58.67
N LEU A 254 -36.79 -17.58 -59.94
CA LEU A 254 -35.75 -16.93 -60.74
C LEU A 254 -35.96 -15.42 -60.98
N PRO A 255 -37.18 -14.88 -61.12
CA PRO A 255 -37.36 -13.43 -61.24
C PRO A 255 -36.82 -12.64 -60.05
N GLN A 256 -36.69 -13.26 -58.87
CA GLN A 256 -36.20 -12.59 -57.66
C GLN A 256 -34.69 -12.34 -57.68
N VAL A 257 -33.92 -13.06 -58.51
CA VAL A 257 -32.44 -12.95 -58.59
C VAL A 257 -31.97 -12.01 -59.70
N ARG A 258 -32.87 -11.57 -60.59
CA ARG A 258 -32.54 -10.74 -61.75
C ARG A 258 -31.91 -9.40 -61.34
N ASN A 259 -30.76 -9.06 -61.94
CA ASN A 259 -29.95 -7.87 -61.67
C ASN A 259 -29.50 -7.74 -60.20
N LYS A 260 -29.42 -8.85 -59.46
CA LYS A 260 -29.02 -8.85 -58.05
C LYS A 260 -27.72 -9.59 -57.83
N ILE A 261 -27.10 -9.29 -56.70
CA ILE A 261 -26.00 -10.06 -56.15
C ILE A 261 -26.59 -11.26 -55.43
N VAL A 262 -26.21 -12.46 -55.86
CA VAL A 262 -26.68 -13.71 -55.29
C VAL A 262 -25.56 -14.35 -54.49
N VAL A 263 -25.75 -14.46 -53.17
CA VAL A 263 -24.80 -15.14 -52.30
C VAL A 263 -25.31 -16.55 -52.03
N VAL A 264 -24.62 -17.55 -52.58
CA VAL A 264 -24.90 -18.97 -52.42
C VAL A 264 -24.07 -19.50 -51.26
N GLY A 265 -24.70 -20.15 -50.29
CA GLY A 265 -23.96 -20.70 -49.16
C GLY A 265 -24.80 -21.57 -48.22
N PHE A 266 -24.13 -22.11 -47.21
CA PHE A 266 -24.75 -23.00 -46.24
C PHE A 266 -25.50 -22.24 -45.15
N SER A 267 -26.66 -22.75 -44.75
CA SER A 267 -27.55 -22.10 -43.76
C SER A 267 -27.67 -22.83 -42.43
N ASP A 268 -27.14 -24.05 -42.34
CA ASP A 268 -27.15 -24.81 -41.10
C ASP A 268 -26.14 -24.22 -40.10
N ILE A 269 -26.59 -23.97 -38.89
CA ILE A 269 -25.76 -23.40 -37.81
C ILE A 269 -25.09 -24.47 -36.95
N ASN A 270 -25.56 -25.72 -37.04
CA ASN A 270 -25.05 -26.84 -36.24
C ASN A 270 -23.84 -27.51 -36.88
N ASN A 271 -23.66 -27.34 -38.20
CA ASN A 271 -22.51 -27.86 -38.91
C ASN A 271 -21.26 -27.01 -38.56
N PRO A 272 -20.16 -27.61 -38.04
CA PRO A 272 -18.93 -26.88 -37.76
C PRO A 272 -18.36 -26.19 -39.00
N ASP A 273 -18.52 -26.79 -40.18
CA ASP A 273 -17.98 -26.32 -41.46
C ASP A 273 -18.77 -25.16 -42.06
N ALA A 274 -19.94 -24.84 -41.50
CA ALA A 274 -20.77 -23.72 -41.93
C ALA A 274 -20.31 -22.36 -41.36
N PHE A 275 -19.29 -22.38 -40.51
CA PHE A 275 -18.68 -21.20 -39.87
C PHE A 275 -19.71 -20.22 -39.28
N ALA A 276 -20.74 -20.76 -38.62
CA ALA A 276 -21.74 -19.93 -37.95
C ALA A 276 -21.11 -19.10 -36.83
N ILE A 277 -21.49 -17.82 -36.74
CA ILE A 277 -20.98 -16.86 -35.76
C ILE A 277 -22.12 -16.39 -34.84
N ARG A 278 -21.80 -15.85 -33.66
CA ARG A 278 -22.81 -15.21 -32.82
C ARG A 278 -23.00 -13.76 -33.21
N SER A 279 -24.18 -13.43 -33.73
CA SER A 279 -24.55 -12.06 -34.10
C SER A 279 -24.72 -11.14 -32.87
N PRO A 280 -24.73 -9.81 -33.04
CA PRO A 280 -25.07 -8.86 -31.96
C PRO A 280 -26.47 -9.06 -31.37
N PHE A 281 -27.36 -9.74 -32.12
CA PHE A 281 -28.72 -10.05 -31.68
C PHE A 281 -28.78 -11.24 -30.71
N GLY A 282 -27.67 -11.97 -30.54
CA GLY A 282 -27.54 -13.11 -29.62
C GLY A 282 -27.71 -14.46 -30.29
N GLU A 283 -28.24 -14.50 -31.51
CA GLU A 283 -28.46 -15.71 -32.30
C GLU A 283 -27.22 -16.10 -33.10
N LEU A 284 -27.11 -17.40 -33.41
CA LEU A 284 -26.13 -17.90 -34.38
C LEU A 284 -26.57 -17.55 -35.79
N MET A 285 -25.69 -16.89 -36.53
CA MET A 285 -25.88 -16.44 -37.91
C MET A 285 -24.93 -17.23 -38.83
N PRO A 286 -25.44 -17.81 -39.93
CA PRO A 286 -24.61 -18.49 -40.91
C PRO A 286 -23.61 -17.56 -41.59
N ALA A 287 -22.50 -18.13 -42.05
CA ALA A 287 -21.45 -17.40 -42.78
C ALA A 287 -21.97 -16.63 -44.00
N VAL A 288 -22.92 -17.21 -44.75
CA VAL A 288 -23.53 -16.56 -45.93
C VAL A 288 -24.24 -15.25 -45.58
N GLU A 289 -24.88 -15.18 -44.41
CA GLU A 289 -25.61 -14.00 -43.96
C GLU A 289 -24.67 -12.97 -43.32
N LEU A 290 -23.58 -13.40 -42.68
CA LEU A 290 -22.50 -12.51 -42.25
C LEU A 290 -21.89 -11.77 -43.46
N GLN A 291 -21.60 -12.50 -44.54
CA GLN A 291 -21.10 -11.91 -45.79
C GLN A 291 -22.10 -10.94 -46.41
N ALA A 292 -23.39 -11.25 -46.34
CA ALA A 292 -24.45 -10.35 -46.77
C ALA A 292 -24.46 -9.03 -45.99
N ASN A 293 -24.28 -9.07 -44.66
CA ASN A 293 -24.16 -7.87 -43.84
C ASN A 293 -22.93 -7.03 -44.21
N LEU A 294 -21.78 -7.66 -44.44
CA LEU A 294 -20.57 -6.97 -44.89
C LEU A 294 -20.75 -6.32 -46.27
N LEU A 295 -21.32 -7.07 -47.22
CA LEU A 295 -21.61 -6.58 -48.57
C LEU A 295 -22.63 -5.44 -48.55
N ALA A 296 -23.67 -5.54 -47.72
CA ALA A 296 -24.66 -4.49 -47.54
C ALA A 296 -24.03 -3.21 -46.96
N SER A 297 -23.12 -3.35 -45.99
CA SER A 297 -22.34 -2.23 -45.43
C SER A 297 -21.53 -1.53 -46.52
N LEU A 298 -20.87 -2.32 -47.39
CA LEU A 298 -20.10 -1.81 -48.53
C LEU A 298 -20.97 -1.12 -49.60
N LEU A 299 -22.15 -1.67 -49.91
CA LEU A 299 -23.09 -1.08 -50.89
C LEU A 299 -23.69 0.23 -50.41
N ALA A 300 -24.06 0.31 -49.13
CA ALA A 300 -24.66 1.51 -48.54
C ALA A 300 -23.60 2.56 -48.13
N GLY A 301 -22.32 2.18 -48.05
CA GLY A 301 -21.26 3.03 -47.50
C GLY A 301 -21.42 3.30 -46.01
N SER A 302 -22.21 2.48 -45.30
CA SER A 302 -22.50 2.62 -43.87
C SER A 302 -21.60 1.68 -43.07
N PHE A 303 -20.64 2.25 -42.34
CA PHE A 303 -19.75 1.51 -41.44
C PHE A 303 -19.83 2.09 -40.05
N ASP A 304 -19.86 1.22 -39.04
CA ASP A 304 -19.73 1.66 -37.66
C ASP A 304 -18.26 2.03 -37.40
N GLN A 305 -17.99 3.30 -37.10
CA GLN A 305 -16.63 3.76 -36.82
C GLN A 305 -16.37 3.68 -35.32
N ILE A 306 -15.24 3.09 -34.94
CA ILE A 306 -14.77 3.16 -33.55
C ILE A 306 -14.06 4.49 -33.36
N VAL A 307 -14.36 5.16 -32.25
CA VAL A 307 -13.66 6.40 -31.85
C VAL A 307 -12.15 6.17 -31.85
N PRO A 308 -11.33 7.10 -32.40
CA PRO A 308 -9.91 6.85 -32.54
C PRO A 308 -9.26 6.69 -31.17
N ASN A 309 -8.26 5.79 -31.08
CA ASN A 309 -7.60 5.46 -29.82
C ASN A 309 -7.05 6.70 -29.07
N TRP A 310 -6.60 7.73 -29.79
CA TRP A 310 -6.09 8.96 -29.18
C TRP A 310 -7.21 9.74 -28.47
N LEU A 311 -8.41 9.81 -29.05
CA LEU A 311 -9.55 10.52 -28.45
C LEU A 311 -10.06 9.76 -27.23
N GLN A 312 -10.09 8.42 -27.29
CA GLN A 312 -10.40 7.59 -26.14
C GLN A 312 -9.42 7.81 -24.98
N LYS A 313 -8.10 7.82 -25.26
CA LYS A 313 -7.08 8.12 -24.25
C LYS A 313 -7.23 9.53 -23.68
N ALA A 314 -7.52 10.53 -24.52
CA ALA A 314 -7.76 11.90 -24.08
C ALA A 314 -8.96 11.99 -23.12
N LEU A 315 -10.07 11.31 -23.44
CA LEU A 315 -11.24 11.23 -22.56
C LEU A 315 -10.92 10.56 -21.22
N ILE A 316 -10.17 9.45 -21.25
CA ILE A 316 -9.73 8.75 -20.03
C ILE A 316 -8.94 9.70 -19.12
N VAL A 317 -7.93 10.39 -19.67
CA VAL A 317 -7.09 11.32 -18.90
C VAL A 317 -7.90 12.50 -18.39
N LEU A 318 -8.76 13.09 -19.22
CA LEU A 318 -9.59 14.24 -18.83
C LEU A 318 -10.55 13.88 -17.70
N GLY A 319 -11.25 12.74 -17.79
CA GLY A 319 -12.11 12.29 -16.70
C GLY A 319 -11.34 11.92 -15.44
N GLY A 320 -10.14 11.33 -15.56
CA GLY A 320 -9.24 11.07 -14.43
C GLY A 320 -8.81 12.35 -13.69
N ILE A 321 -8.53 13.42 -14.44
CA ILE A 321 -8.25 14.75 -13.88
C ILE A 321 -9.48 15.29 -13.12
N LEU A 322 -10.66 15.27 -13.72
CA LEU A 322 -11.89 15.80 -13.10
C LEU A 322 -12.25 15.04 -11.81
N ILE A 323 -12.08 13.71 -11.80
CA ILE A 323 -12.34 12.86 -10.62
C ILE A 323 -11.32 13.15 -9.53
N SER A 324 -10.03 13.23 -9.88
CA SER A 324 -8.98 13.54 -8.91
C SER A 324 -9.21 14.92 -8.26
N GLN A 325 -9.54 15.94 -9.06
CA GLN A 325 -9.88 17.27 -8.55
C GLN A 325 -11.10 17.24 -7.63
N TRP A 326 -12.15 16.51 -8.00
CA TRP A 326 -13.34 16.35 -7.18
C TRP A 326 -13.01 15.75 -5.80
N ILE A 327 -12.27 14.64 -5.76
CA ILE A 327 -11.89 13.96 -4.51
C ILE A 327 -10.99 14.84 -3.64
N VAL A 328 -9.96 15.47 -4.23
CA VAL A 328 -9.04 16.35 -3.49
C VAL A 328 -9.79 17.54 -2.91
N PHE A 329 -10.66 18.17 -3.70
CA PHE A 329 -11.47 19.31 -3.26
C PHE A 329 -12.39 18.93 -2.09
N GLY A 330 -13.07 17.79 -2.17
CA GLY A 330 -13.96 17.31 -1.12
C GLY A 330 -13.24 16.85 0.16
N LYS A 331 -11.95 16.50 0.07
CA LYS A 331 -11.13 16.17 1.24
C LYS A 331 -10.58 17.42 1.93
N LEU A 332 -10.09 18.40 1.18
CA LEU A 332 -9.56 19.64 1.74
C LEU A 332 -10.65 20.56 2.31
N ASP A 333 -11.86 20.53 1.74
CA ASP A 333 -12.95 21.43 2.15
C ASP A 333 -14.14 20.64 2.75
N ARG A 334 -14.09 20.40 4.07
CA ARG A 334 -15.15 19.68 4.81
C ARG A 334 -16.53 20.35 4.67
N ARG A 335 -16.59 21.67 4.44
CA ARG A 335 -17.86 22.40 4.22
C ARG A 335 -18.43 22.13 2.83
N ALA A 336 -17.58 22.04 1.82
CA ALA A 336 -18.00 21.70 0.46
C ALA A 336 -18.69 20.33 0.39
N ARG A 337 -18.20 19.32 1.12
CA ARG A 337 -18.79 17.96 1.16
C ARG A 337 -20.23 17.93 1.68
N LYS A 338 -20.58 18.85 2.59
CA LYS A 338 -21.95 18.97 3.13
C LYS A 338 -22.91 19.66 2.15
N ARG A 339 -22.40 20.26 1.08
CA ARG A 339 -23.22 20.96 0.08
C ARG A 339 -23.64 19.98 -1.01
N TYR A 340 -24.95 19.93 -1.31
CA TYR A 340 -25.52 19.04 -2.33
C TYR A 340 -24.82 19.12 -3.70
N TRP A 341 -24.41 20.32 -4.12
CA TRP A 341 -23.68 20.58 -5.36
C TRP A 341 -22.39 19.76 -5.53
N TYR A 342 -21.74 19.38 -4.43
CA TYR A 342 -20.55 18.53 -4.48
C TYR A 342 -20.86 17.13 -5.03
N TRP A 343 -22.01 16.57 -4.65
CA TRP A 343 -22.46 15.25 -5.12
C TRP A 343 -23.12 15.30 -6.49
N LEU A 344 -23.61 16.46 -6.91
CA LEU A 344 -24.19 16.66 -8.24
C LEU A 344 -23.11 16.62 -9.35
N TYR A 345 -21.87 17.00 -9.05
CA TYR A 345 -20.77 17.04 -10.01
C TYR A 345 -20.48 15.71 -10.73
N PRO A 346 -20.23 14.57 -10.04
CA PRO A 346 -20.03 13.29 -10.71
C PRO A 346 -21.27 12.82 -11.48
N VAL A 347 -22.48 13.11 -11.00
CA VAL A 347 -23.73 12.76 -11.67
C VAL A 347 -23.87 13.52 -12.99
N LEU A 348 -23.60 14.82 -12.99
CA LEU A 348 -23.57 15.65 -14.20
C LEU A 348 -22.48 15.20 -15.18
N GLY A 349 -21.30 14.84 -14.67
CA GLY A 349 -20.20 14.32 -15.50
C GLY A 349 -20.57 13.01 -16.20
N LEU A 350 -21.16 12.05 -15.46
CA LEU A 350 -21.63 10.79 -16.02
C LEU A 350 -22.78 10.98 -17.02
N SER A 351 -23.73 11.87 -16.71
CA SER A 351 -24.83 12.22 -17.61
C SER A 351 -24.33 12.87 -18.90
N GLY A 352 -23.41 13.83 -18.79
CA GLY A 352 -22.77 14.47 -19.95
C GLY A 352 -22.00 13.48 -20.82
N PHE A 353 -21.24 12.56 -20.20
CA PHE A 353 -20.53 11.51 -20.94
C PHE A 353 -21.48 10.55 -21.67
N SER A 354 -22.57 10.15 -21.02
CA SER A 354 -23.60 9.32 -21.63
C SER A 354 -24.28 10.04 -22.81
N LEU A 355 -24.58 11.34 -22.66
CA LEU A 355 -25.15 12.15 -23.73
C LEU A 355 -24.22 12.26 -24.94
N VAL A 356 -22.93 12.54 -24.71
CA VAL A 356 -21.90 12.57 -25.78
C VAL A 356 -21.82 11.22 -26.49
N SER A 357 -21.87 10.12 -25.74
CA SER A 357 -21.86 8.78 -26.34
C SER A 357 -23.07 8.51 -27.23
N VAL A 358 -24.27 8.98 -26.84
CA VAL A 358 -25.49 8.82 -27.65
C VAL A 358 -25.44 9.69 -28.91
N VAL A 359 -24.95 10.93 -28.79
CA VAL A 359 -24.81 11.84 -29.94
C VAL A 359 -23.80 11.30 -30.95
N LEU A 360 -22.63 10.83 -30.49
CA LEU A 360 -21.63 10.20 -31.35
C LEU A 360 -22.19 8.95 -32.04
N PHE A 361 -22.94 8.14 -31.31
CA PHE A 361 -23.58 6.96 -31.86
C PHE A 361 -24.60 7.29 -32.96
N GLY A 362 -25.39 8.35 -32.79
CA GLY A 362 -26.27 8.88 -33.84
C GLY A 362 -25.53 9.33 -35.11
N GLN A 363 -24.24 9.65 -35.02
CA GLN A 363 -23.36 9.99 -36.14
C GLN A 363 -22.58 8.79 -36.70
N GLY A 364 -22.85 7.57 -36.23
CA GLY A 364 -22.16 6.33 -36.65
C GLY A 364 -20.87 6.04 -35.88
N TRP A 365 -20.55 6.80 -34.82
CA TRP A 365 -19.37 6.60 -33.98
C TRP A 365 -19.71 5.84 -32.70
N ILE A 366 -19.06 4.71 -32.48
CA ILE A 366 -19.24 3.91 -31.26
C ILE A 366 -18.13 4.28 -30.27
N LEU A 367 -18.53 4.86 -29.14
CA LEU A 367 -17.63 5.18 -28.03
C LEU A 367 -17.58 4.00 -27.03
N PRO A 368 -16.40 3.42 -26.79
CA PRO A 368 -16.22 2.42 -25.72
C PRO A 368 -16.36 3.10 -24.36
N ILE A 369 -17.48 2.87 -23.65
CA ILE A 369 -17.79 3.54 -22.36
C ILE A 369 -17.16 2.76 -21.21
N THR A 370 -17.05 1.44 -21.35
CA THR A 370 -16.62 0.52 -20.30
C THR A 370 -15.21 0.85 -19.78
N LEU A 371 -14.22 0.95 -20.68
CA LEU A 371 -12.83 1.20 -20.28
C LEU A 371 -12.67 2.56 -19.57
N PRO A 372 -13.18 3.69 -20.10
CA PRO A 372 -13.21 4.96 -19.37
C PRO A 372 -13.85 4.86 -17.98
N LEU A 373 -15.02 4.23 -17.84
CA LEU A 373 -15.69 4.10 -16.55
C LEU A 373 -14.84 3.35 -15.51
N VAL A 374 -14.30 2.18 -15.88
CA VAL A 374 -13.51 1.36 -14.93
C VAL A 374 -12.17 2.04 -14.60
N THR A 375 -11.54 2.69 -15.57
CA THR A 375 -10.29 3.44 -15.33
C THR A 375 -10.53 4.63 -14.42
N TRP A 376 -11.65 5.33 -14.58
CA TRP A 376 -12.08 6.44 -13.73
C TRP A 376 -12.38 6.03 -12.30
N THR A 377 -13.08 4.91 -12.09
CA THR A 377 -13.34 4.39 -10.75
C THR A 377 -12.04 3.96 -10.06
N ALA A 378 -11.18 3.21 -10.76
CA ALA A 378 -9.88 2.79 -10.24
C ALA A 378 -8.98 3.99 -9.91
N THR A 379 -8.93 4.99 -10.79
CA THR A 379 -8.21 6.26 -10.56
C THR A 379 -8.74 6.97 -9.31
N GLY A 380 -10.07 7.06 -9.16
CA GLY A 380 -10.68 7.67 -7.98
C GLY A 380 -10.29 6.97 -6.68
N VAL A 381 -10.33 5.64 -6.65
CA VAL A 381 -9.90 4.83 -5.49
C VAL A 381 -8.42 5.05 -5.19
N SER A 382 -7.54 4.99 -6.21
CA SER A 382 -6.09 5.20 -6.04
C SER A 382 -5.76 6.61 -5.53
N VAL A 383 -6.43 7.64 -6.03
CA VAL A 383 -6.26 9.03 -5.56
C VAL A 383 -6.75 9.15 -4.11
N PHE A 384 -7.88 8.54 -3.77
CA PHE A 384 -8.40 8.56 -2.41
C PHE A 384 -7.45 7.89 -1.41
N ILE A 385 -6.89 6.71 -1.76
CA ILE A 385 -5.89 6.02 -0.94
C ILE A 385 -4.61 6.86 -0.82
N SER A 386 -4.12 7.41 -1.93
CA SER A 386 -2.93 8.28 -1.95
C SER A 386 -3.10 9.50 -1.05
N LEU A 387 -4.30 10.09 -1.03
CA LEU A 387 -4.65 11.17 -0.11
C LEU A 387 -4.68 10.71 1.34
N LEU A 388 -5.24 9.53 1.64
CA LEU A 388 -5.28 8.97 3.00
C LEU A 388 -3.86 8.77 3.53
N LEU A 389 -2.99 8.14 2.76
CA LEU A 389 -1.58 7.93 3.10
C LEU A 389 -0.84 9.25 3.26
N GLY A 390 -1.06 10.23 2.37
CA GLY A 390 -0.43 11.54 2.48
C GLY A 390 -0.83 12.29 3.76
N VAL A 391 -2.11 12.28 4.12
CA VAL A 391 -2.59 12.91 5.36
C VAL A 391 -2.08 12.17 6.61
N GLN A 392 -1.99 10.84 6.56
CA GLN A 392 -1.40 10.06 7.65
C GLN A 392 0.09 10.37 7.82
N LYS A 393 0.83 10.48 6.71
CA LYS A 393 2.25 10.84 6.73
C LYS A 393 2.48 12.23 7.32
N ASP A 394 1.66 13.22 6.94
CA ASP A 394 1.73 14.57 7.51
C ASP A 394 1.46 14.56 9.02
N LEU A 395 0.49 13.76 9.48
CA LEU A 395 0.16 13.64 10.91
C LEU A 395 1.27 12.95 11.70
N ILE A 396 1.85 11.88 11.16
CA ILE A 396 3.00 11.20 11.76
C ILE A 396 4.20 12.16 11.87
N HIS A 397 4.47 12.95 10.82
CA HIS A 397 5.55 13.92 10.85
C HIS A 397 5.31 15.00 11.91
N GLN A 398 4.07 15.48 12.09
CA GLN A 398 3.74 16.43 13.15
C GLN A 398 3.92 15.82 14.54
N GLN A 399 3.48 14.57 14.74
CA GLN A 399 3.67 13.86 16.00
C GLN A 399 5.14 13.67 16.33
N GLN A 400 5.96 13.30 15.33
CA GLN A 400 7.41 13.13 15.53
C GLN A 400 8.07 14.44 15.94
N CYS A 401 7.76 15.56 15.27
CA CYS A 401 8.28 16.86 15.66
C CYS A 401 7.89 17.27 17.08
N GLU A 402 6.69 16.93 17.54
CA GLU A 402 6.26 17.23 18.91
C GLU A 402 6.96 16.35 19.94
N ILE A 403 7.17 15.06 19.65
CA ILE A 403 7.95 14.14 20.50
C ILE A 403 9.39 14.63 20.63
N ASP A 404 10.03 14.98 19.51
CA ASP A 404 11.41 15.48 19.50
C ASP A 404 11.52 16.78 20.33
N ARG A 405 10.51 17.65 20.23
CA ARG A 405 10.43 18.87 21.04
C ARG A 405 10.28 18.56 22.53
N LEU A 406 9.39 17.64 22.92
CA LEU A 406 9.20 17.26 24.33
C LEU A 406 10.47 16.65 24.91
N HIS A 407 11.12 15.74 24.19
CA HIS A 407 12.40 15.17 24.60
C HIS A 407 13.48 16.24 24.83
N SER A 408 13.57 17.26 23.96
CA SER A 408 14.53 18.35 24.14
C SER A 408 14.25 19.17 25.42
N ILE A 409 12.98 19.37 25.78
CA ILE A 409 12.59 20.11 26.99
C ILE A 409 12.88 19.29 28.24
N GLU A 410 12.55 17.99 28.26
CA GLU A 410 12.85 17.09 29.37
C GLU A 410 14.36 17.02 29.64
N GLN A 411 15.15 16.88 28.58
CA GLN A 411 16.61 16.85 28.67
C GLN A 411 17.19 18.16 29.25
N ALA A 412 16.70 19.31 28.80
CA ALA A 412 17.12 20.61 29.35
C ALA A 412 16.74 20.78 30.83
N ALA A 413 15.55 20.29 31.22
CA ALA A 413 15.10 20.31 32.61
C ALA A 413 15.95 19.40 33.51
N ALA A 414 16.27 18.18 33.05
CA ALA A 414 17.14 17.25 33.77
C ALA A 414 18.53 17.84 33.98
N ILE A 415 19.16 18.43 32.95
CA ILE A 415 20.45 19.11 33.08
C ILE A 415 20.37 20.26 34.09
N SER A 416 19.31 21.07 34.05
CA SER A 416 19.12 22.17 35.00
C SER A 416 18.99 21.68 36.45
N GLN A 417 18.27 20.58 36.67
CA GLN A 417 18.15 19.96 38.00
C GLN A 417 19.48 19.40 38.49
N THR A 418 20.22 18.68 37.64
CA THR A 418 21.56 18.19 37.95
C THR A 418 22.50 19.34 38.31
N LYS A 419 22.49 20.45 37.55
CA LYS A 419 23.28 21.65 37.87
C LYS A 419 22.95 22.21 39.25
N LYS A 420 21.67 22.34 39.60
CA LYS A 420 21.22 22.83 40.92
C LYS A 420 21.66 21.89 42.06
N MET A 421 21.58 20.58 41.85
CA MET A 421 22.05 19.60 42.83
C MET A 421 23.56 19.69 43.02
N LEU A 422 24.34 19.75 41.95
CA LEU A 422 25.80 19.90 42.01
C LEU A 422 26.22 21.21 42.67
N HIS A 423 25.55 22.33 42.39
CA HIS A 423 25.80 23.61 43.09
C HIS A 423 25.58 23.51 44.60
N ARG A 424 24.54 22.80 45.04
CA ARG A 424 24.27 22.58 46.48
C ARG A 424 25.33 21.67 47.12
N ILE A 425 25.77 20.63 46.41
CA ILE A 425 26.83 19.73 46.89
C ILE A 425 28.17 20.48 46.98
N ALA A 426 28.51 21.30 45.98
CA ALA A 426 29.72 22.12 45.97
C ALA A 426 29.79 23.06 47.18
N ALA A 427 28.68 23.70 47.53
CA ALA A 427 28.61 24.62 48.66
C ALA A 427 28.91 23.97 50.03
N ASN A 428 28.82 22.65 50.13
CA ASN A 428 28.96 21.90 51.38
C ASN A 428 30.31 21.18 51.54
N ILE A 429 31.21 21.21 50.56
CA ILE A 429 32.48 20.46 50.57
C ILE A 429 33.70 21.41 50.67
N HIS A 430 34.70 21.09 51.49
CA HIS A 430 35.93 21.88 51.61
C HIS A 430 36.99 21.52 50.55
N ALA A 431 37.44 22.57 49.85
CA ALA A 431 38.65 22.79 49.03
C ALA A 431 39.07 21.79 47.93
N GLY A 432 39.18 20.48 48.16
CA GLY A 432 39.71 19.55 47.15
C GLY A 432 38.68 19.13 46.07
N PRO A 433 37.53 18.54 46.46
CA PRO A 433 36.51 18.06 45.52
C PRO A 433 35.74 19.16 44.78
N LEU A 434 35.87 20.41 45.24
CA LEU A 434 35.20 21.58 44.68
C LEU A 434 35.73 21.94 43.28
N GLN A 435 36.99 21.60 43.00
CA GLN A 435 37.67 21.92 41.74
C GLN A 435 37.27 20.96 40.61
N GLU A 436 37.13 19.67 40.90
CA GLU A 436 36.63 18.67 39.94
C GLU A 436 35.14 18.85 39.66
N LEU A 437 34.35 19.17 40.69
CA LEU A 437 32.94 19.50 40.54
C LEU A 437 32.73 20.75 39.66
N LYS A 438 33.63 21.75 39.78
CA LYS A 438 33.64 22.92 38.90
C LYS A 438 33.89 22.56 37.44
N LEU A 439 34.83 21.66 37.15
CA LEU A 439 35.10 21.20 35.77
C LEU A 439 33.88 20.50 35.14
N VAL A 440 33.13 19.70 35.92
CA VAL A 440 31.88 19.09 35.46
C VAL A 440 30.79 20.13 35.19
N MET A 441 30.69 21.14 36.06
CA MET A 441 29.74 22.25 35.88
C MET A 441 30.07 23.11 34.65
N ASP A 442 31.34 23.42 34.40
CA ASP A 442 31.80 24.19 33.25
C ASP A 442 31.56 23.42 31.94
N ARG A 443 31.71 22.08 31.95
CA ARG A 443 31.45 21.21 30.80
C ARG A 443 29.95 21.08 30.48
N LEU A 444 29.11 21.00 31.51
CA LEU A 444 27.65 21.09 31.37
C LEU A 444 27.22 22.43 30.76
N GLU A 445 27.89 23.52 31.10
CA GLU A 445 27.62 24.86 30.56
C GLU A 445 28.02 24.98 29.08
N MET A 446 29.18 24.43 28.70
CA MET A 446 29.58 24.37 27.29
C MET A 446 28.63 23.54 26.42
N LEU A 447 28.11 22.42 26.94
CA LEU A 447 27.12 21.61 26.22
C LEU A 447 25.79 22.35 26.02
N GLN A 448 25.39 23.19 26.99
CA GLN A 448 24.18 24.00 26.88
C GLN A 448 24.34 25.18 25.89
N ILE A 449 25.54 25.74 25.78
CA ILE A 449 25.84 26.87 24.87
C ILE A 449 25.92 26.42 23.41
N ASN A 450 26.46 25.22 23.14
CA ASN A 450 26.74 24.77 21.77
C ASN A 450 25.52 24.14 21.08
N GLY A 451 24.43 23.84 21.79
CA GLY A 451 23.15 23.42 21.20
C GLY A 451 23.17 22.13 20.36
N GLU A 452 24.25 21.35 20.44
CA GLU A 452 24.37 20.07 19.72
C GLU A 452 23.61 18.96 20.44
N ALA A 453 23.12 17.99 19.65
CA ALA A 453 22.34 16.84 20.12
C ALA A 453 23.03 16.16 21.30
N LEU A 454 22.30 16.08 22.42
CA LEU A 454 22.78 15.64 23.72
C LEU A 454 23.33 14.20 23.69
N ASN A 455 24.65 14.05 23.64
CA ASN A 455 25.30 12.87 24.22
C ASN A 455 25.60 13.17 25.68
N LEU A 456 24.69 12.76 26.56
CA LEU A 456 24.79 12.87 28.03
C LEU A 456 25.76 11.86 28.63
N ASP A 457 26.03 10.75 27.92
CA ASP A 457 26.88 9.64 28.35
C ASP A 457 28.24 10.08 28.91
N PRO A 458 29.05 10.93 28.23
CA PRO A 458 30.36 11.33 28.76
C PRO A 458 30.29 12.19 30.03
N VAL A 459 29.17 12.86 30.29
CA VAL A 459 28.97 13.66 31.51
C VAL A 459 28.48 12.77 32.66
N LEU A 460 27.64 11.79 32.35
CA LEU A 460 27.20 10.77 33.30
C LEU A 460 28.38 9.92 33.78
N ASP A 461 29.25 9.48 32.87
CA ASP A 461 30.48 8.73 33.20
C ASP A 461 31.41 9.52 34.13
N GLN A 462 31.56 10.83 33.90
CA GLN A 462 32.37 11.69 34.77
C GLN A 462 31.73 11.93 36.14
N LEU A 463 30.40 12.04 36.21
CA LEU A 463 29.68 12.12 37.48
C LEU A 463 29.81 10.82 38.28
N GLU A 464 29.76 9.68 37.60
CA GLU A 464 29.97 8.37 38.20
C GLU A 464 31.40 8.22 38.74
N SER A 465 32.43 8.64 37.99
CA SER A 465 33.81 8.60 38.46
C SER A 465 34.06 9.53 39.65
N LEU A 466 33.42 10.69 39.68
CA LEU A 466 33.52 11.68 40.76
C LEU A 466 32.77 11.21 42.01
N GLY A 467 31.63 10.53 41.84
CA GLY A 467 30.93 9.83 42.90
C GLY A 467 31.76 8.69 43.50
N HIS A 468 32.49 7.94 42.67
CA HIS A 468 33.44 6.93 43.13
C HIS A 468 34.61 7.53 43.90
N HIS A 469 35.21 8.64 43.43
CA HIS A 469 36.30 9.32 44.13
C HIS A 469 35.87 9.89 45.49
N LEU A 470 34.68 10.50 45.57
CA LEU A 470 34.11 10.99 46.83
C LEU A 470 33.83 9.85 47.82
N ARG A 471 33.26 8.73 47.34
CA ARG A 471 33.08 7.52 48.18
C ARG A 471 34.40 6.96 48.67
N GLN A 472 35.45 6.97 47.85
CA GLN A 472 36.78 6.50 48.22
C GLN A 472 37.44 7.40 49.26
N GLN A 473 37.30 8.73 49.12
CA GLN A 473 37.77 9.71 50.13
C GLN A 473 36.99 9.61 51.44
N LEU A 474 35.67 9.41 51.39
CA LEU A 474 34.84 9.16 52.58
C LEU A 474 35.17 7.82 53.24
N ASN A 475 35.44 6.77 52.47
CA ASN A 475 35.89 5.48 52.99
C ASN A 475 37.30 5.57 53.61
N GLN A 476 38.20 6.38 53.06
CA GLN A 476 39.51 6.65 53.68
C GLN A 476 39.39 7.46 54.98
N ALA A 477 38.43 8.40 55.06
CA ALA A 477 38.13 9.12 56.29
C ALA A 477 37.44 8.25 57.34
N ARG A 478 36.61 7.28 56.95
CA ARG A 478 35.98 6.29 57.84
C ARG A 478 36.95 5.16 58.26
N ALA A 479 37.96 4.82 57.46
CA ALA A 479 38.92 3.75 57.77
C ALA A 479 39.86 4.05 58.95
N ILE A 480 39.87 5.27 59.48
CA ILE A 480 40.66 5.66 60.66
C ILE A 480 39.85 5.55 61.96
N THR A 481 38.58 5.14 61.91
CA THR A 481 37.77 4.91 63.12
C THR A 481 36.78 3.79 62.83
N LEU A 482 36.96 2.63 63.48
CA LEU A 482 36.10 1.42 63.51
C LEU A 482 36.60 0.24 62.66
N GLU A 483 37.56 -0.51 63.22
CA GLU A 483 37.35 -1.95 63.27
C GLU A 483 36.29 -2.19 64.37
N ILE A 484 35.18 -2.86 64.03
CA ILE A 484 34.19 -3.30 65.02
C ILE A 484 34.95 -4.14 66.05
N THR A 485 35.17 -3.56 67.23
CA THR A 485 35.91 -4.21 68.32
C THR A 485 35.14 -5.49 68.68
N PRO A 486 35.79 -6.66 68.82
CA PRO A 486 35.10 -7.92 69.12
C PRO A 486 34.21 -7.83 70.37
N GLU A 487 34.48 -6.89 71.27
CA GLU A 487 33.72 -6.58 72.47
C GLU A 487 32.36 -5.91 72.16
N LEU A 488 32.26 -5.06 71.13
CA LEU A 488 30.98 -4.46 70.70
C LEU A 488 30.07 -5.50 70.03
N LYS A 489 30.64 -6.56 69.43
CA LYS A 489 29.84 -7.69 68.92
C LYS A 489 29.18 -8.49 70.04
N ALA A 490 29.81 -8.55 71.22
CA ALA A 490 29.30 -9.28 72.38
C ALA A 490 28.17 -8.55 73.12
N GLY A 491 28.00 -7.24 72.89
CA GLY A 491 26.92 -6.41 73.44
C GLY A 491 27.33 -4.95 73.60
N LEU A 492 26.35 -4.04 73.63
CA LEU A 492 26.59 -2.61 73.82
C LEU A 492 27.20 -2.31 75.20
N ASP A 493 26.74 -2.98 76.25
CA ASP A 493 27.26 -2.84 77.61
C ASP A 493 28.72 -3.30 77.71
N ALA A 494 29.06 -4.40 77.02
CA ALA A 494 30.42 -4.93 76.92
C ALA A 494 31.35 -3.95 76.18
N GLY A 495 30.90 -3.39 75.05
CA GLY A 495 31.63 -2.39 74.28
C GLY A 495 31.91 -1.11 75.09
N ILE A 496 30.91 -0.59 75.81
CA ILE A 496 31.06 0.59 76.67
C ILE A 496 32.07 0.31 77.80
N ARG A 497 31.96 -0.85 78.45
CA ARG A 497 32.87 -1.25 79.54
C ARG A 497 34.32 -1.36 79.06
N ALA A 498 34.53 -2.02 77.92
CA ALA A 498 35.85 -2.18 77.32
C ALA A 498 36.48 -0.82 76.98
N LYS A 499 35.69 0.09 76.39
CA LYS A 499 36.17 1.43 76.04
C LYS A 499 36.53 2.27 77.27
N LEU A 500 35.71 2.26 78.32
CA LEU A 500 36.05 2.93 79.58
C LEU A 500 37.34 2.39 80.18
N GLN A 501 37.51 1.07 80.21
CA GLN A 501 38.73 0.44 80.73
C GLN A 501 39.96 0.78 79.89
N GLN A 502 39.82 0.83 78.55
CA GLN A 502 40.88 1.28 77.65
C GLN A 502 41.32 2.72 77.96
N LEU A 503 40.36 3.65 78.14
CA LEU A 503 40.64 5.06 78.40
C LEU A 503 41.28 5.31 79.77
N VAL A 504 40.95 4.49 80.77
CA VAL A 504 41.63 4.49 82.07
C VAL A 504 43.06 3.96 81.93
N ASN A 505 43.23 2.83 81.22
CA ASN A 505 44.55 2.21 81.04
C ASN A 505 45.50 3.08 80.20
N SER A 506 44.98 3.83 79.22
CA SER A 506 45.78 4.78 78.42
C SER A 506 46.09 6.08 79.15
N GLY A 507 45.44 6.35 80.28
CA GLY A 507 45.60 7.60 81.05
C GLY A 507 44.90 8.81 80.45
N GLU A 508 44.04 8.63 79.44
CA GLU A 508 43.23 9.71 78.85
C GLU A 508 42.09 10.13 79.78
N LEU A 509 41.50 9.17 80.50
CA LEU A 509 40.45 9.39 81.49
C LEU A 509 41.00 9.16 82.90
N ASN A 510 41.24 10.25 83.63
CA ASN A 510 41.83 10.29 84.97
C ASN A 510 40.81 10.52 86.09
N LEU A 511 39.51 10.54 85.77
CA LEU A 511 38.42 10.69 86.75
C LEU A 511 38.07 9.37 87.43
N ARG A 512 37.49 9.44 88.64
CA ARG A 512 36.88 8.26 89.27
C ARG A 512 35.61 7.86 88.51
N ILE A 513 35.56 6.63 88.00
CA ILE A 513 34.42 6.16 87.19
C ILE A 513 33.45 5.35 88.06
N ILE A 514 32.18 5.74 88.06
CA ILE A 514 31.07 4.98 88.65
C ILE A 514 30.27 4.34 87.51
N GLN A 515 30.32 3.02 87.39
CA GLN A 515 29.66 2.29 86.31
C GLN A 515 28.40 1.58 86.83
N GLN A 516 27.25 1.86 86.21
CA GLN A 516 25.98 1.17 86.45
C GLN A 516 25.42 0.67 85.11
N LEU A 517 26.07 -0.34 84.54
CA LEU A 517 25.74 -0.87 83.21
C LEU A 517 24.93 -2.17 83.37
N GLN A 518 23.64 -2.12 83.02
CA GLN A 518 22.79 -3.31 82.90
C GLN A 518 22.90 -3.88 81.47
N PRO A 519 23.03 -5.20 81.30
CA PRO A 519 22.96 -5.84 79.97
C PRO A 519 21.59 -5.59 79.35
N LEU A 520 21.55 -5.20 78.07
CA LEU A 520 20.31 -5.00 77.33
C LEU A 520 19.85 -6.32 76.69
N GLU A 521 18.53 -6.49 76.50
CA GLU A 521 17.98 -7.60 75.72
C GLU A 521 18.15 -7.32 74.21
N GLU A 522 19.26 -7.74 73.61
CA GLU A 522 19.59 -7.44 72.21
C GLU A 522 18.98 -8.45 71.21
N PRO A 523 18.32 -8.01 70.12
CA PRO A 523 17.89 -8.91 69.05
C PRO A 523 19.09 -9.38 68.20
N GLU A 524 19.47 -10.66 68.32
CA GLU A 524 20.72 -11.22 67.78
C GLU A 524 20.87 -11.19 66.23
N SER A 525 19.83 -10.83 65.47
CA SER A 525 19.82 -10.95 63.99
C SER A 525 19.16 -9.81 63.21
N ASN A 526 18.82 -8.67 63.85
CA ASN A 526 18.28 -7.51 63.12
C ASN A 526 19.41 -6.58 62.63
N SER A 527 19.54 -6.40 61.30
CA SER A 527 20.52 -5.49 60.71
C SER A 527 20.34 -4.03 61.15
N LEU A 528 19.11 -3.58 61.37
CA LEU A 528 18.81 -2.22 61.86
C LEU A 528 19.27 -2.03 63.31
N TRP A 529 19.25 -3.09 64.12
CA TRP A 529 19.79 -3.03 65.48
C TRP A 529 21.32 -2.94 65.47
N LEU A 530 22.00 -3.64 64.57
CA LEU A 530 23.47 -3.57 64.47
C LEU A 530 23.94 -2.14 64.14
N GLU A 531 23.26 -1.47 63.21
CA GLU A 531 23.51 -0.07 62.87
C GLU A 531 23.20 0.87 64.05
N ALA A 532 22.02 0.73 64.67
CA ALA A 532 21.63 1.52 65.84
C ALA A 532 22.60 1.33 67.03
N ARG A 533 23.12 0.11 67.21
CA ARG A 533 24.09 -0.21 68.27
C ARG A 533 25.42 0.53 68.05
N GLU A 534 25.89 0.61 66.82
CA GLU A 534 27.09 1.40 66.47
C GLU A 534 26.85 2.89 66.70
N ASP A 535 25.69 3.41 66.30
CA ASP A 535 25.34 4.81 66.49
C ASP A 535 25.25 5.18 67.99
N ILE A 536 24.63 4.33 68.81
CA ILE A 536 24.58 4.54 70.28
C ILE A 536 25.99 4.47 70.88
N TYR A 537 26.85 3.58 70.40
CA TYR A 537 28.24 3.53 70.84
C TYR A 537 29.05 4.78 70.43
N HIS A 538 28.77 5.36 69.26
CA HIS A 538 29.34 6.64 68.85
C HIS A 538 28.87 7.80 69.70
N PHE A 539 27.57 7.83 70.04
CA PHE A 539 27.04 8.78 70.99
C PHE A 539 27.79 8.72 72.32
N PHE A 540 27.99 7.51 72.86
CA PHE A 540 28.76 7.29 74.08
C PHE A 540 30.21 7.80 73.96
N CYS A 541 30.91 7.44 72.88
CA CYS A 541 32.31 7.85 72.69
C CYS A 541 32.43 9.38 72.63
N GLU A 542 31.56 10.05 71.89
CA GLU A 542 31.55 11.50 71.81
C GLU A 542 31.19 12.14 73.16
N ALA A 543 30.27 11.54 73.92
CA ALA A 543 29.89 12.02 75.25
C ALA A 543 31.06 11.96 76.23
N ILE A 544 31.79 10.83 76.25
CA ILE A 544 32.98 10.67 77.09
C ILE A 544 34.14 11.55 76.62
N HIS A 545 34.35 11.73 75.31
CA HIS A 545 35.35 12.68 74.83
C HIS A 545 35.03 14.11 75.26
N ASN A 546 33.75 14.49 75.32
CA ASN A 546 33.36 15.79 75.88
C ASN A 546 33.71 15.90 77.37
N VAL A 547 33.52 14.84 78.15
CA VAL A 547 33.95 14.80 79.57
C VAL A 547 35.47 14.96 79.68
N ILE A 548 36.25 14.19 78.91
CA ILE A 548 37.72 14.25 78.91
C ILE A 548 38.20 15.66 78.53
N ARG A 549 37.59 16.26 77.51
CA ARG A 549 38.02 17.54 76.95
C ARG A 549 37.59 18.75 77.77
N HIS A 550 36.40 18.70 78.38
CA HIS A 550 35.75 19.86 78.97
C HIS A 550 35.50 19.76 80.47
N ALA A 551 35.35 18.55 81.03
CA ALA A 551 35.03 18.35 82.44
C ALA A 551 36.26 17.97 83.29
N GLN A 552 37.22 17.23 82.74
CA GLN A 552 38.44 16.83 83.44
C GLN A 552 39.51 17.94 83.44
N SER A 553 40.38 17.95 84.46
CA SER A 553 41.59 18.81 84.51
C SER A 553 42.52 18.52 83.31
N PRO A 554 43.11 19.54 82.64
CA PRO A 554 43.22 20.95 83.06
C PRO A 554 42.06 21.86 82.65
N HIS A 555 41.07 21.37 81.89
CA HIS A 555 40.02 22.20 81.30
C HIS A 555 38.75 22.32 82.15
N GLY A 556 38.51 21.38 83.06
CA GLY A 556 37.40 21.40 84.01
C GLY A 556 37.79 20.94 85.41
N THR A 557 36.81 20.93 86.31
CA THR A 557 36.99 20.65 87.75
C THR A 557 36.32 19.34 88.20
N ALA A 558 35.86 18.50 87.29
CA ALA A 558 35.21 17.23 87.65
C ALA A 558 36.23 16.29 88.32
N THR A 559 35.75 15.52 89.29
CA THR A 559 36.52 14.49 89.99
C THR A 559 35.98 13.09 89.72
N GLN A 560 34.71 12.97 89.33
CA GLN A 560 34.07 11.70 88.99
C GLN A 560 33.18 11.80 87.75
N VAL A 561 33.04 10.66 87.06
CA VAL A 561 32.08 10.49 85.98
C VAL A 561 31.26 9.23 86.24
N GLN A 562 29.94 9.36 86.20
CA GLN A 562 28.99 8.27 86.28
C GLN A 562 28.47 7.93 84.88
N VAL A 563 28.55 6.65 84.51
CA VAL A 563 27.98 6.12 83.27
C VAL A 563 26.97 5.05 83.65
N SER A 564 25.71 5.27 83.30
CA SER A 564 24.64 4.30 83.54
C SER A 564 23.95 3.91 82.24
N LEU A 565 23.66 2.61 82.13
CA LEU A 565 22.88 2.02 81.05
C LEU A 565 21.80 1.16 81.69
N CYS A 566 20.54 1.50 81.45
CA CYS A 566 19.39 0.82 82.06
C CYS A 566 18.31 0.55 81.02
N GLN A 567 17.61 -0.57 81.17
CA GLN A 567 16.44 -0.94 80.38
C GLN A 567 15.24 -1.19 81.30
N GLN A 568 14.11 -0.55 80.99
CA GLN A 568 12.81 -0.78 81.61
C GLN A 568 11.82 -1.13 80.51
N ASP A 569 11.36 -2.38 80.47
CA ASP A 569 10.58 -2.95 79.38
C ASP A 569 11.26 -2.73 78.01
N ARG A 570 10.68 -1.86 77.18
CA ARG A 570 11.22 -1.48 75.86
C ARG A 570 11.87 -0.11 75.84
N HIS A 571 11.97 0.59 76.97
CA HIS A 571 12.64 1.87 77.04
C HIS A 571 14.06 1.70 77.58
N CYS A 572 15.04 2.13 76.79
CA CYS A 572 16.45 2.07 77.12
C CYS A 572 16.98 3.48 77.33
N THR A 573 17.85 3.65 78.33
CA THR A 573 18.44 4.95 78.67
C THR A 573 19.93 4.80 78.93
N LEU A 574 20.73 5.61 78.25
CA LEU A 574 22.16 5.78 78.46
C LEU A 574 22.42 7.18 79.03
N THR A 575 23.00 7.24 80.22
CA THR A 575 23.28 8.50 80.91
C THR A 575 24.78 8.62 81.21
N ILE A 576 25.35 9.77 80.87
CA ILE A 576 26.71 10.17 81.23
C ILE A 576 26.61 11.43 82.08
N GLU A 577 27.13 11.37 83.30
CA GLU A 577 27.03 12.43 84.30
C GLU A 577 28.41 12.73 84.89
N ASN A 578 28.75 14.00 85.05
CA ASN A 578 29.99 14.43 85.69
C ASN A 578 29.71 15.47 86.78
N ASP A 579 30.54 15.52 87.82
CA ASP A 579 30.44 16.42 88.99
C ASP A 579 31.19 17.77 88.81
N GLY A 580 31.34 18.24 87.58
CA GLY A 580 32.15 19.42 87.26
C GLY A 580 31.55 20.75 87.71
N ALA A 581 32.16 21.87 87.31
CA ALA A 581 31.65 23.20 87.62
C ALA A 581 30.23 23.43 87.07
N LYS A 582 29.43 24.23 87.78
CA LYS A 582 28.05 24.56 87.39
C LYS A 582 28.05 25.34 86.08
N LEU A 583 27.46 24.77 85.04
CA LEU A 583 27.26 25.43 83.75
C LEU A 583 25.92 26.18 83.73
N ASP A 584 25.95 27.36 83.13
CA ASP A 584 24.75 28.19 82.94
C ASP A 584 23.80 27.49 81.94
N PRO A 585 22.51 27.23 82.27
CA PRO A 585 21.58 26.51 81.39
C PRO A 585 21.43 27.15 80.01
N SER A 586 21.68 28.46 79.91
CA SER A 586 21.66 29.24 78.66
C SER A 586 22.70 28.81 77.61
N ILE A 587 23.71 28.02 77.98
CA ILE A 587 24.75 27.51 77.07
C ILE A 587 24.19 26.40 76.15
N PHE A 588 23.13 25.72 76.56
CA PHE A 588 22.51 24.62 75.81
C PHE A 588 21.37 25.09 74.89
N GLU A 589 20.91 26.34 75.04
CA GLU A 589 19.93 26.96 74.15
C GLU A 589 20.59 27.43 72.84
N SER A 590 19.89 27.20 71.73
CA SER A 590 20.41 27.38 70.37
C SER A 590 20.69 28.84 70.04
N SER A 591 21.93 29.31 70.24
CA SER A 591 22.34 30.66 69.83
C SER A 591 22.50 30.77 68.31
N THR A 592 21.83 31.75 67.69
CA THR A 592 21.84 32.09 66.25
C THR A 592 23.10 32.83 65.79
N MET A 593 24.27 32.57 66.40
CA MET A 593 25.57 33.13 65.99
C MET A 593 26.63 32.05 65.79
N PRO A 594 27.45 32.12 64.73
CA PRO A 594 28.36 31.04 64.36
C PRO A 594 29.58 31.02 65.28
N ARG A 595 29.60 30.10 66.25
CA ARG A 595 30.83 29.75 66.97
C ARG A 595 31.76 28.96 66.05
N THR A 596 32.89 29.55 65.71
CA THR A 596 34.01 28.91 65.00
C THR A 596 34.63 27.81 65.87
N ARG A 597 34.48 26.56 65.45
CA ARG A 597 35.05 25.31 66.02
C ARG A 597 34.51 24.90 67.41
N GLY A 598 33.35 24.24 67.44
CA GLY A 598 32.91 23.56 68.68
C GLY A 598 31.46 23.06 68.72
N GLY A 599 30.88 22.61 67.60
CA GLY A 599 29.46 22.19 67.55
C GLY A 599 29.17 20.95 66.72
N TYR A 600 30.19 20.23 66.25
CA TYR A 600 29.99 19.02 65.43
C TYR A 600 29.50 17.84 66.27
N GLY A 601 30.12 17.59 67.44
CA GLY A 601 29.75 16.53 68.36
C GLY A 601 28.29 16.58 68.81
N MET A 602 27.80 17.75 69.22
CA MET A 602 26.40 17.93 69.62
C MET A 602 25.41 17.77 68.45
N LYS A 603 25.81 18.13 67.22
CA LYS A 603 24.98 17.88 66.02
C LYS A 603 24.92 16.39 65.68
N LEU A 604 26.04 15.68 65.81
CA LEU A 604 26.09 14.22 65.66
C LEU A 604 25.22 13.53 66.69
N MET A 605 25.33 13.90 67.97
CA MET A 605 24.50 13.38 69.04
C MET A 605 22.99 13.62 68.82
N LYS A 606 22.60 14.82 68.37
CA LYS A 606 21.20 15.12 68.01
C LYS A 606 20.72 14.33 66.81
N MET A 607 21.57 14.12 65.81
CA MET A 607 21.26 13.29 64.64
C MET A 607 21.03 11.84 65.07
N ILE A 608 21.95 11.25 65.84
CA ILE A 608 21.83 9.88 66.36
C ILE A 608 20.53 9.72 67.15
N ALA A 609 20.22 10.67 68.05
CA ALA A 609 18.97 10.62 68.80
C ALA A 609 17.71 10.68 67.90
N ALA A 610 17.75 11.43 66.79
CA ALA A 610 16.62 11.55 65.87
C ALA A 610 16.38 10.29 65.01
N GLU A 611 17.44 9.53 64.71
CA GLU A 611 17.36 8.30 63.91
C GLU A 611 16.92 7.08 64.74
N LEU A 612 17.08 7.14 66.07
CA LEU A 612 16.64 6.07 66.96
C LEU A 612 15.11 6.08 67.18
N PRO A 613 14.45 4.91 67.32
CA PRO A 613 13.01 4.84 67.54
C PRO A 613 12.62 5.55 68.85
N ASN A 614 11.82 6.62 68.74
CA ASN A 614 11.48 7.51 69.85
C ASN A 614 12.71 8.04 70.62
N GLY A 615 13.81 8.28 69.90
CA GLY A 615 15.05 8.74 70.49
C GLY A 615 14.96 10.20 70.95
N THR A 616 15.37 10.47 72.18
CA THR A 616 15.42 11.81 72.76
C THR A 616 16.76 12.05 73.44
N LEU A 617 17.34 13.21 73.16
CA LEU A 617 18.55 13.71 73.80
C LEU A 617 18.19 14.81 74.80
N GLU A 618 18.54 14.61 76.06
CA GLU A 618 18.43 15.61 77.10
C GLU A 618 19.82 15.94 77.65
N CYS A 619 20.12 17.24 77.79
CA CYS A 619 21.34 17.73 78.40
C CYS A 619 20.95 18.70 79.51
N VAL A 620 21.26 18.37 80.76
CA VAL A 620 20.79 19.10 81.94
C VAL A 620 21.98 19.42 82.85
N ALA A 621 22.08 20.67 83.29
CA ALA A 621 23.04 21.07 84.32
C ALA A 621 22.51 20.69 85.71
N LEU A 622 23.34 20.05 86.53
CA LEU A 622 22.90 19.51 87.83
C LEU A 622 22.88 20.59 88.93
N PRO A 623 21.95 20.52 89.90
CA PRO A 623 21.83 21.52 90.96
C PRO A 623 23.10 21.69 91.80
N GLU A 624 23.78 20.57 92.06
CA GLU A 624 25.01 20.46 92.88
C GLU A 624 26.29 20.79 92.10
N GLY A 625 26.19 21.08 90.79
CA GLY A 625 27.32 21.24 89.88
C GLY A 625 27.43 20.06 88.90
N GLY A 626 27.86 20.33 87.67
CA GLY A 626 28.07 19.29 86.66
C GLY A 626 27.03 19.22 85.55
N VAL A 627 27.17 18.25 84.66
CA VAL A 627 26.30 18.05 83.49
C VAL A 627 25.88 16.59 83.39
N ARG A 628 24.60 16.38 83.11
CA ARG A 628 24.02 15.10 82.72
C ARG A 628 23.64 15.15 81.24
N VAL A 629 24.18 14.22 80.46
CA VAL A 629 23.79 13.96 79.08
C VAL A 629 23.09 12.61 79.03
N GLN A 630 21.83 12.60 78.63
CA GLN A 630 20.98 11.42 78.60
C GLN A 630 20.44 11.18 77.19
N LEU A 631 20.65 9.97 76.69
CA LEU A 631 20.01 9.44 75.49
C LEU A 631 18.97 8.42 75.91
N SER A 632 17.72 8.62 75.50
CA SER A 632 16.63 7.67 75.74
C SER A 632 16.09 7.20 74.39
N TRP A 633 15.80 5.91 74.23
CA TRP A 633 15.21 5.36 73.01
C TRP A 633 14.31 4.17 73.33
N HIS A 634 13.50 3.76 72.35
CA HIS A 634 12.65 2.58 72.45
C HIS A 634 13.27 1.41 71.66
N GLN A 635 13.41 0.25 72.29
CA GLN A 635 13.96 -0.96 71.71
C GLN A 635 12.88 -1.70 70.91
N ALA A 636 12.41 -1.09 69.82
CA ALA A 636 11.47 -1.66 68.86
C ALA A 636 12.09 -1.64 67.45
N PHE A 637 13.20 -2.36 67.30
CA PHE A 637 13.80 -2.66 66.00
C PHE A 637 13.17 -3.95 65.48
N ASN A 638 12.03 -3.82 64.79
CA ASN A 638 11.36 -4.94 64.11
C ASN A 638 12.02 -5.28 62.77
#